data_AF-A0A8H4PFH0-F1
#
_entry.id   AF-A0A8H4PFH0-F1
#
_cell.length_a   1.000
_cell.length_b   1.000
_cell.length_c   1.000
_cell.angle_alpha   90.00
_cell.angle_beta   90.00
_cell.angle_gamma   90.00
#
_symmetry.space_group_name_H-M   'P 1'
#
loop_
_entity.id
_entity.type
_entity.pdbx_description
1 polymer ?
#
loop_
_entity_poly.entity_id
_entity_poly.type
_entity_poly.pdbx_seq_one_letter_code
_entity_poly.pdbx_strand_id
1 'polypeptide(L)'
;MSNSPKLHVAVAGVGRMGLRHAEHFHKLVADADLIAVSSPVQAELDAAKELLPHVRTYLSYDEMLNAEPQLQAVVIASAVSVHAEQSIKAMDKGLHVLCEKPLSPSPEISQQVLDAYRKSIKKYPQQKVMCGFSRRFDASYRDAYQQVVSGDLGRLAVFRSQTCDLLNPAFFAGYLKHAAGIFIDTSIHDVDLALWFLGHDSVVKSISAAGVTAVQQDMLDHTDRDNAMAIIEFHDGKIAQLYASRMMAAGQEDTTELICTKGKATVNAQPQTNLVNIHDATGIRRQVPGDYYGRFREAFITEAQEFTDCCLNDKELSVKLEGALKAVTICCLLQESLISGKKLEFDESGRRLTRATGVKIGSKFIEELDRINQCIRGIYIHPSIPTLDAEIPPQGAEIPSRVTCKILRYRSDMPGSANRLDPTASAKIPDLPIQGGSREPGHEAQLRQSDEQSESAWGKEILVPAYLIHLCDNDSDHSGPHDPRSRHNEATQETDDRNKAVRQVADPDGVLPPSPTSTPLPPEPKRNEPVAWSDLPQKQQLFITLARMSEPLVQSTLQAYMFYQLKWFDPDLPDSTISAQAGVLHASFTAAQFVTAMLWGRVADSPRAGRKTVLLIGLCGTSLSCLGFGFATSFWQALVFRTIGGATNGNVGVMRTMISEIIREKKYQSRAFLLLPMTFNCGIILGPIMGGLLSDPAGSYPGLFGSVDFFIKYPYATPNIISSVFLAIAALAVWLGLEETLDALRDYPQDVGSRIGHRLASFVRRRFFSRNTHGGYAAIPTEDVELAPDGEPVTKRPVRRYTQRLPFRRMFTRNVTMTFVANFLLGIHIGTFNSLWFVFLSTPVWNPEKSEHQPHLPFLFTGGLGLPPRSVGLAMAILGFIGINLQLFLYPRISGRFGTTKAWRFSLFCFPIAYFLVPYLSVVPSSDSSPPPSPKGGILIWLAICGVLSIQVLGRTFAIPSQTILINNCSPHPSVLGTIHGLGQSVSSAARTVGPMIGGVIYGFGLNKGVVGLVWWILSCIGICGILASLFVKEGDGHEIWLEGDEDETVPEADRTNNVEARH
;
A
#
# COMPACT_ATOMS: atom_id res chain seq x y z
N MET A 1 -47.17 -35.97 -20.60
CA MET A 1 -46.00 -35.11 -20.85
C MET A 1 -45.05 -35.89 -21.75
N SER A 2 -44.42 -35.26 -22.75
CA SER A 2 -43.43 -35.95 -23.59
C SER A 2 -42.22 -36.32 -22.73
N ASN A 3 -41.79 -37.58 -22.78
CA ASN A 3 -40.63 -38.04 -22.03
C ASN A 3 -39.36 -37.64 -22.81
N SER A 4 -38.88 -36.41 -22.60
CA SER A 4 -37.62 -35.96 -23.20
C SER A 4 -36.49 -36.92 -22.81
N PRO A 5 -35.59 -37.29 -23.74
CA PRO A 5 -34.50 -38.20 -23.44
C PRO A 5 -33.56 -37.56 -22.41
N LYS A 6 -33.31 -38.26 -21.30
CA LYS A 6 -32.34 -37.84 -20.28
C LYS A 6 -30.96 -38.42 -20.58
N LEU A 7 -29.91 -37.66 -20.25
CA LEU A 7 -28.53 -38.11 -20.32
C LEU A 7 -28.17 -38.92 -19.06
N HIS A 8 -27.90 -40.21 -19.21
CA HIS A 8 -27.40 -41.04 -18.11
C HIS A 8 -25.91 -40.74 -17.85
N VAL A 9 -25.64 -40.17 -16.68
CA VAL A 9 -24.32 -39.66 -16.28
C VAL A 9 -23.82 -40.35 -15.01
N ALA A 10 -22.50 -40.46 -14.86
CA ALA A 10 -21.86 -40.87 -13.62
C ALA A 10 -20.73 -39.92 -13.21
N VAL A 11 -20.43 -39.83 -11.90
CA VAL A 11 -19.33 -38.99 -11.38
C VAL A 11 -18.19 -39.85 -10.82
N ALA A 12 -16.96 -39.55 -11.24
CA ALA A 12 -15.74 -40.13 -10.70
C ALA A 12 -15.10 -39.17 -9.69
N GLY A 13 -14.96 -39.62 -8.44
CA GLY A 13 -14.64 -38.79 -7.28
C GLY A 13 -15.90 -38.20 -6.65
N VAL A 14 -16.07 -38.34 -5.33
CA VAL A 14 -17.14 -37.69 -4.54
C VAL A 14 -16.59 -36.91 -3.34
N GLY A 15 -15.35 -36.42 -3.47
CA GLY A 15 -14.83 -35.34 -2.61
C GLY A 15 -15.53 -34.00 -2.88
N ARG A 16 -14.99 -32.91 -2.31
CA ARG A 16 -15.65 -31.57 -2.28
C ARG A 16 -16.30 -31.09 -3.59
N MET A 17 -15.66 -31.28 -4.75
CA MET A 17 -16.24 -30.89 -6.05
C MET A 17 -17.06 -32.00 -6.69
N GLY A 18 -16.61 -33.26 -6.62
CA GLY A 18 -17.35 -34.38 -7.18
C GLY A 18 -18.74 -34.55 -6.57
N LEU A 19 -18.87 -34.35 -5.25
CA LEU A 19 -20.17 -34.36 -4.59
C LEU A 19 -21.08 -33.22 -5.07
N ARG A 20 -20.54 -32.01 -5.26
CA ARG A 20 -21.30 -30.85 -5.79
C ARG A 20 -21.80 -31.11 -7.22
N HIS A 21 -20.93 -31.62 -8.11
CA HIS A 21 -21.33 -32.05 -9.46
C HIS A 21 -22.39 -33.14 -9.40
N ALA A 22 -22.22 -34.15 -8.55
CA ALA A 22 -23.21 -35.22 -8.37
C ALA A 22 -24.58 -34.66 -7.91
N GLU A 23 -24.61 -33.73 -6.95
CA GLU A 23 -25.83 -33.04 -6.55
C GLU A 23 -26.45 -32.22 -7.70
N HIS A 24 -25.65 -31.58 -8.55
CA HIS A 24 -26.17 -30.83 -9.70
C HIS A 24 -26.85 -31.77 -10.70
N PHE A 25 -26.18 -32.84 -11.12
CA PHE A 25 -26.73 -33.83 -12.05
C PHE A 25 -27.91 -34.63 -11.48
N HIS A 26 -28.00 -34.77 -10.15
CA HIS A 26 -29.11 -35.46 -9.48
C HIS A 26 -30.33 -34.54 -9.22
N LYS A 27 -30.10 -33.27 -8.83
CA LYS A 27 -31.16 -32.37 -8.30
C LYS A 27 -31.48 -31.17 -9.19
N LEU A 28 -30.56 -30.70 -10.05
CA LEU A 28 -30.62 -29.38 -10.71
C LEU A 28 -30.51 -29.41 -12.25
N VAL A 29 -30.06 -30.52 -12.84
CA VAL A 29 -30.00 -30.72 -14.31
C VAL A 29 -31.18 -31.58 -14.74
N ALA A 30 -32.28 -30.95 -15.16
CA ALA A 30 -33.55 -31.64 -15.44
C ALA A 30 -33.44 -32.73 -16.52
N ASP A 31 -32.63 -32.51 -17.56
CA ASP A 31 -32.43 -33.41 -18.69
C ASP A 31 -31.28 -34.42 -18.48
N ALA A 32 -30.78 -34.57 -17.25
CA ALA A 32 -29.83 -35.61 -16.87
C ALA A 32 -30.43 -36.60 -15.86
N ASP A 33 -29.74 -37.72 -15.70
CA ASP A 33 -30.01 -38.74 -14.69
C ASP A 33 -28.69 -39.26 -14.13
N LEU A 34 -28.37 -38.92 -12.88
CA LEU A 34 -27.17 -39.41 -12.21
C LEU A 34 -27.39 -40.87 -11.80
N ILE A 35 -26.83 -41.81 -12.57
CA ILE A 35 -27.02 -43.25 -12.33
C ILE A 35 -26.00 -43.84 -11.36
N ALA A 36 -24.78 -43.29 -11.32
CA ALA A 36 -23.69 -43.83 -10.52
C ALA A 36 -22.66 -42.79 -10.04
N VAL A 37 -21.97 -43.11 -8.95
CA VAL A 37 -20.76 -42.41 -8.47
C VAL A 37 -19.67 -43.41 -8.08
N SER A 38 -18.40 -42.99 -8.18
CA SER A 38 -17.26 -43.78 -7.73
C SER A 38 -16.27 -43.01 -6.87
N SER A 39 -15.70 -43.66 -5.86
CA SER A 39 -14.57 -43.17 -5.07
C SER A 39 -13.82 -44.36 -4.46
N PRO A 40 -12.47 -44.33 -4.41
CA PRO A 40 -11.70 -45.35 -3.69
C PRO A 40 -11.84 -45.27 -2.17
N VAL A 41 -12.55 -44.26 -1.63
CA VAL A 41 -12.74 -44.04 -0.20
C VAL A 41 -14.17 -44.40 0.20
N GLN A 42 -14.33 -45.52 0.92
CA GLN A 42 -15.64 -46.02 1.37
C GLN A 42 -16.48 -44.98 2.11
N ALA A 43 -15.86 -44.19 3.00
CA ALA A 43 -16.54 -43.14 3.77
C ALA A 43 -17.13 -42.01 2.89
N GLU A 44 -16.53 -41.70 1.74
CA GLU A 44 -17.11 -40.74 0.80
C GLU A 44 -18.33 -41.32 0.09
N LEU A 45 -18.29 -42.62 -0.25
CA LEU A 45 -19.44 -43.32 -0.85
C LEU A 45 -20.61 -43.43 0.12
N ASP A 46 -20.35 -43.63 1.41
CA ASP A 46 -21.39 -43.74 2.42
C ASP A 46 -22.08 -42.38 2.65
N ALA A 47 -21.32 -41.29 2.72
CA ALA A 47 -21.88 -39.93 2.73
C ALA A 47 -22.64 -39.59 1.43
N ALA A 48 -22.16 -40.07 0.27
CA ALA A 48 -22.84 -39.86 -1.01
C ALA A 48 -24.20 -40.56 -1.07
N LYS A 49 -24.36 -41.77 -0.48
CA LYS A 49 -25.65 -42.49 -0.43
C LYS A 49 -26.73 -41.72 0.32
N GLU A 50 -26.37 -41.01 1.39
CA GLU A 50 -27.31 -40.21 2.18
C GLU A 50 -27.82 -39.00 1.38
N LEU A 51 -26.96 -38.36 0.60
CA LEU A 51 -27.27 -37.13 -0.16
C LEU A 51 -27.86 -37.37 -1.56
N LEU A 52 -27.66 -38.57 -2.11
CA LEU A 52 -27.97 -38.97 -3.49
C LEU A 52 -28.75 -40.31 -3.49
N PRO A 53 -30.01 -40.32 -3.04
CA PRO A 53 -30.81 -41.54 -3.00
C PRO A 53 -30.97 -42.15 -4.40
N HIS A 54 -30.99 -43.49 -4.46
CA HIS A 54 -31.10 -44.31 -5.68
C HIS A 54 -29.89 -44.27 -6.64
N VAL A 55 -28.84 -43.50 -6.35
CA VAL A 55 -27.59 -43.50 -7.12
C VAL A 55 -26.69 -44.67 -6.71
N ARG A 56 -26.13 -45.40 -7.69
CA ARG A 56 -25.27 -46.56 -7.42
C ARG A 56 -23.85 -46.13 -7.05
N THR A 57 -23.21 -46.82 -6.10
CA THR A 57 -21.87 -46.47 -5.60
C THR A 57 -20.84 -47.56 -5.90
N TYR A 58 -19.68 -47.15 -6.42
CA TYR A 58 -18.59 -48.07 -6.80
C TYR A 58 -17.26 -47.69 -6.15
N LEU A 59 -16.53 -48.67 -5.61
CA LEU A 59 -15.18 -48.44 -5.06
C LEU A 59 -14.13 -48.25 -6.16
N SER A 60 -14.40 -48.72 -7.39
CA SER A 60 -13.52 -48.58 -8.54
C SER A 60 -14.20 -47.86 -9.69
N TYR A 61 -13.47 -46.93 -10.31
CA TYR A 61 -13.89 -46.26 -11.54
C TYR A 61 -14.03 -47.25 -12.70
N ASP A 62 -13.10 -48.22 -12.81
CA ASP A 62 -13.15 -49.23 -13.87
C ASP A 62 -14.33 -50.19 -13.69
N GLU A 63 -14.71 -50.48 -12.43
CA GLU A 63 -15.91 -51.26 -12.11
C GLU A 63 -17.18 -50.51 -12.51
N MET A 64 -17.31 -49.23 -12.12
CA MET A 64 -18.42 -48.36 -12.53
C MET A 64 -18.56 -48.31 -14.06
N LEU A 65 -17.46 -48.07 -14.78
CA LEU A 65 -17.46 -48.04 -16.26
C LEU A 65 -17.82 -49.39 -16.90
N ASN A 66 -17.72 -50.51 -16.20
CA ASN A 66 -18.05 -51.86 -16.71
C ASN A 66 -19.44 -52.32 -16.29
N ALA A 67 -19.92 -51.91 -15.13
CA ALA A 67 -21.19 -52.32 -14.54
C ALA A 67 -22.40 -51.52 -15.07
N GLU A 68 -22.17 -50.34 -15.66
CA GLU A 68 -23.22 -49.42 -16.10
C GLU A 68 -23.41 -49.42 -17.63
N PRO A 69 -24.23 -50.33 -18.22
CA PRO A 69 -24.41 -50.44 -19.66
C PRO A 69 -25.22 -49.28 -20.28
N GLN A 70 -25.93 -48.49 -19.45
CA GLN A 70 -26.71 -47.33 -19.87
C GLN A 70 -25.92 -46.02 -19.78
N LEU A 71 -24.68 -46.05 -19.28
CA LEU A 71 -23.84 -44.87 -19.10
C LEU A 71 -23.53 -44.20 -20.45
N GLN A 72 -23.81 -42.90 -20.55
CA GLN A 72 -23.52 -42.10 -21.74
C GLN A 72 -22.42 -41.07 -21.49
N ALA A 73 -22.38 -40.48 -20.29
CA ALA A 73 -21.43 -39.43 -19.94
C ALA A 73 -20.76 -39.67 -18.59
N VAL A 74 -19.52 -39.21 -18.42
CA VAL A 74 -18.85 -39.15 -17.11
C VAL A 74 -18.37 -37.75 -16.77
N VAL A 75 -18.52 -37.40 -15.50
CA VAL A 75 -17.90 -36.23 -14.89
C VAL A 75 -16.69 -36.72 -14.08
N ILE A 76 -15.52 -36.20 -14.37
CA ILE A 76 -14.26 -36.57 -13.69
C ILE A 76 -13.89 -35.43 -12.77
N ALA A 77 -14.13 -35.63 -11.47
CA ALA A 77 -13.86 -34.69 -10.38
C ALA A 77 -13.08 -35.40 -9.25
N SER A 78 -12.18 -36.29 -9.67
CA SER A 78 -11.33 -37.14 -8.83
C SER A 78 -10.03 -36.41 -8.46
N ALA A 79 -8.98 -37.14 -8.11
CA ALA A 79 -7.66 -36.53 -7.93
C ALA A 79 -7.06 -36.17 -9.29
N VAL A 80 -6.47 -34.98 -9.41
CA VAL A 80 -5.87 -34.47 -10.65
C VAL A 80 -4.82 -35.43 -11.24
N SER A 81 -4.17 -36.25 -10.42
CA SER A 81 -3.22 -37.30 -10.85
C SER A 81 -3.84 -38.37 -11.75
N VAL A 82 -5.15 -38.62 -11.68
CA VAL A 82 -5.85 -39.63 -12.49
C VAL A 82 -6.83 -39.05 -13.51
N HIS A 83 -7.00 -37.72 -13.59
CA HIS A 83 -7.89 -37.05 -14.54
C HIS A 83 -7.67 -37.51 -15.99
N ALA A 84 -6.40 -37.50 -16.45
CA ALA A 84 -6.05 -37.88 -17.81
C ALA A 84 -6.34 -39.37 -18.10
N GLU A 85 -5.95 -40.28 -17.21
CA GLU A 85 -6.19 -41.72 -17.36
C GLU A 85 -7.70 -42.03 -17.43
N GLN A 86 -8.47 -41.48 -16.48
CA GLN A 86 -9.91 -41.68 -16.40
C GLN A 86 -10.62 -41.11 -17.65
N SER A 87 -10.16 -39.94 -18.14
CA SER A 87 -10.69 -39.32 -19.36
C SER A 87 -10.46 -40.21 -20.57
N ILE A 88 -9.24 -40.75 -20.74
CA ILE A 88 -8.88 -41.61 -21.88
C ILE A 88 -9.70 -42.91 -21.85
N LYS A 89 -9.82 -43.55 -20.68
CA LYS A 89 -10.65 -44.76 -20.48
C LYS A 89 -12.12 -44.56 -20.87
N ALA A 90 -12.71 -43.42 -20.52
CA ALA A 90 -14.08 -43.08 -20.94
C ALA A 90 -14.16 -42.75 -22.44
N MET A 91 -13.17 -42.03 -22.97
CA MET A 91 -13.13 -41.69 -24.40
C MET A 91 -13.04 -42.93 -25.31
N ASP A 92 -12.21 -43.92 -24.96
CA ASP A 92 -12.10 -45.18 -25.72
C ASP A 92 -13.41 -45.98 -25.74
N LYS A 93 -14.23 -45.86 -24.69
CA LYS A 93 -15.59 -46.44 -24.60
C LYS A 93 -16.67 -45.65 -25.35
N GLY A 94 -16.37 -44.45 -25.87
CA GLY A 94 -17.32 -43.62 -26.60
C GLY A 94 -18.18 -42.73 -25.72
N LEU A 95 -17.91 -42.67 -24.42
CA LEU A 95 -18.65 -41.83 -23.46
C LEU A 95 -18.31 -40.35 -23.67
N HIS A 96 -19.27 -39.47 -23.40
CA HIS A 96 -19.01 -38.04 -23.25
C HIS A 96 -18.25 -37.79 -21.94
N VAL A 97 -17.40 -36.76 -21.87
CA VAL A 97 -16.52 -36.50 -20.72
C VAL A 97 -16.51 -35.01 -20.35
N LEU A 98 -16.88 -34.70 -19.10
CA LEU A 98 -16.62 -33.43 -18.46
C LEU A 98 -15.51 -33.64 -17.42
N CYS A 99 -14.30 -33.12 -17.66
CA CYS A 99 -13.16 -33.32 -16.76
C CYS A 99 -12.81 -32.03 -16.02
N GLU A 100 -12.78 -32.06 -14.69
CA GLU A 100 -12.38 -30.93 -13.85
C GLU A 100 -10.98 -30.42 -14.19
N LYS A 101 -10.73 -29.16 -13.88
CA LYS A 101 -9.46 -28.49 -14.20
C LYS A 101 -8.36 -28.84 -13.18
N PRO A 102 -7.09 -28.96 -13.62
CA PRO A 102 -6.64 -29.14 -15.01
C PRO A 102 -6.84 -30.59 -15.50
N LEU A 103 -6.76 -30.81 -16.81
CA LEU A 103 -6.69 -32.17 -17.39
C LEU A 103 -5.49 -32.97 -16.83
N SER A 104 -4.37 -32.28 -16.62
CA SER A 104 -3.18 -32.73 -15.89
C SER A 104 -2.31 -31.49 -15.60
N PRO A 105 -1.49 -31.45 -14.54
CA PRO A 105 -0.48 -30.41 -14.36
C PRO A 105 0.67 -30.49 -15.38
N SER A 106 0.79 -31.58 -16.14
CA SER A 106 1.75 -31.72 -17.24
C SER A 106 1.11 -31.35 -18.58
N PRO A 107 1.72 -30.43 -19.36
CA PRO A 107 1.34 -30.19 -20.76
C PRO A 107 1.46 -31.44 -21.63
N GLU A 108 2.46 -32.29 -21.39
CA GLU A 108 2.72 -33.52 -22.15
C GLU A 108 1.61 -34.57 -21.93
N ILE A 109 1.14 -34.71 -20.69
CA ILE A 109 0.00 -35.59 -20.37
C ILE A 109 -1.31 -34.98 -20.90
N SER A 110 -1.48 -33.67 -20.79
CA SER A 110 -2.64 -32.96 -21.38
C SER A 110 -2.70 -33.11 -22.91
N GLN A 111 -1.54 -33.15 -23.58
CA GLN A 111 -1.43 -33.45 -25.01
C GLN A 111 -1.85 -34.88 -25.33
N GLN A 112 -1.54 -35.87 -24.47
CA GLN A 112 -2.01 -37.25 -24.64
C GLN A 112 -3.55 -37.35 -24.56
N VAL A 113 -4.21 -36.60 -23.67
CA VAL A 113 -5.68 -36.52 -23.60
C VAL A 113 -6.25 -35.93 -24.90
N LEU A 114 -5.64 -34.88 -25.43
CA LEU A 114 -6.05 -34.26 -26.69
C LEU A 114 -5.87 -35.20 -27.89
N ASP A 115 -4.77 -35.96 -27.95
CA ASP A 115 -4.51 -36.92 -29.02
C ASP A 115 -5.41 -38.16 -28.92
N ALA A 116 -5.73 -38.59 -27.70
CA ALA A 116 -6.76 -39.61 -27.46
C ALA A 116 -8.14 -39.15 -27.94
N TYR A 117 -8.55 -37.91 -27.66
CA TYR A 117 -9.80 -37.34 -28.18
C TYR A 117 -9.82 -37.28 -29.71
N ARG A 118 -8.74 -36.82 -30.34
CA ARG A 118 -8.58 -36.79 -31.81
C ARG A 118 -8.60 -38.18 -32.45
N LYS A 119 -8.29 -39.23 -31.68
CA LYS A 119 -8.43 -40.64 -32.08
C LYS A 119 -9.86 -41.15 -31.85
N SER A 120 -10.46 -40.87 -30.69
CA SER A 120 -11.78 -41.38 -30.30
C SER A 120 -12.91 -40.77 -31.15
N ILE A 121 -12.85 -39.48 -31.48
CA ILE A 121 -13.87 -38.81 -32.31
C ILE A 121 -13.94 -39.36 -33.75
N LYS A 122 -12.88 -40.02 -34.24
CA LYS A 122 -12.91 -40.76 -35.53
C LYS A 122 -13.77 -42.02 -35.46
N LYS A 123 -13.97 -42.58 -34.27
CA LYS A 123 -14.80 -43.75 -33.99
C LYS A 123 -16.20 -43.35 -33.48
N TYR A 124 -16.29 -42.25 -32.74
CA TYR A 124 -17.52 -41.74 -32.12
C TYR A 124 -17.68 -40.23 -32.44
N PRO A 125 -18.18 -39.85 -33.64
CA PRO A 125 -18.16 -38.46 -34.10
C PRO A 125 -18.94 -37.45 -33.24
N GLN A 126 -19.96 -37.92 -32.50
CA GLN A 126 -20.81 -37.10 -31.63
C GLN A 126 -20.26 -36.97 -30.19
N GLN A 127 -19.13 -37.61 -29.89
CA GLN A 127 -18.53 -37.60 -28.56
C GLN A 127 -18.14 -36.17 -28.15
N LYS A 128 -18.58 -35.76 -26.97
CA LYS A 128 -18.32 -34.42 -26.41
C LYS A 128 -17.32 -34.54 -25.26
N VAL A 129 -16.20 -33.85 -25.33
CA VAL A 129 -15.16 -33.84 -24.29
C VAL A 129 -14.72 -32.42 -24.00
N MET A 130 -14.85 -31.97 -22.75
CA MET A 130 -14.41 -30.64 -22.33
C MET A 130 -13.73 -30.63 -20.95
N CYS A 131 -12.96 -29.57 -20.70
CA CYS A 131 -12.39 -29.28 -19.39
C CYS A 131 -13.25 -28.25 -18.65
N GLY A 132 -13.45 -28.42 -17.34
CA GLY A 132 -14.32 -27.63 -16.48
C GLY A 132 -13.81 -26.21 -16.20
N PHE A 133 -13.85 -25.34 -17.20
CA PHE A 133 -13.61 -23.90 -17.02
C PHE A 133 -14.91 -23.16 -16.72
N SER A 134 -15.53 -23.50 -15.58
CA SER A 134 -16.85 -23.03 -15.15
C SER A 134 -17.04 -21.52 -15.22
N ARG A 135 -15.99 -20.70 -15.05
CA ARG A 135 -16.06 -19.23 -15.21
C ARG A 135 -16.57 -18.75 -16.58
N ARG A 136 -16.46 -19.56 -17.66
CA ARG A 136 -17.07 -19.24 -18.97
C ARG A 136 -18.60 -19.34 -18.98
N PHE A 137 -19.18 -20.00 -17.98
CA PHE A 137 -20.61 -20.22 -17.80
C PHE A 137 -21.24 -19.23 -16.82
N ASP A 138 -20.44 -18.38 -16.16
CA ASP A 138 -20.90 -17.28 -15.33
C ASP A 138 -21.54 -16.16 -16.17
N ALA A 139 -22.73 -15.72 -15.77
CA ALA A 139 -23.51 -14.71 -16.50
C ALA A 139 -22.79 -13.36 -16.63
N SER A 140 -22.01 -12.93 -15.63
CA SER A 140 -21.29 -11.64 -15.65
C SER A 140 -20.09 -11.70 -16.59
N TYR A 141 -19.37 -12.83 -16.64
CA TYR A 141 -18.30 -13.04 -17.61
C TYR A 141 -18.84 -13.15 -19.04
N ARG A 142 -20.01 -13.74 -19.25
CA ARG A 142 -20.67 -13.82 -20.56
C ARG A 142 -21.15 -12.46 -21.09
N ASP A 143 -21.79 -11.66 -20.24
CA ASP A 143 -22.14 -10.27 -20.56
C ASP A 143 -20.90 -9.44 -20.92
N ALA A 144 -19.86 -9.50 -20.08
CA ALA A 144 -18.58 -8.83 -20.36
C ALA A 144 -17.92 -9.31 -21.67
N TYR A 145 -18.04 -10.61 -22.02
CA TYR A 145 -17.55 -11.15 -23.28
C TYR A 145 -18.33 -10.58 -24.48
N GLN A 146 -19.66 -10.53 -24.39
CA GLN A 146 -20.51 -9.93 -25.44
C GLN A 146 -20.17 -8.45 -25.66
N GLN A 147 -19.98 -7.65 -24.60
CA GLN A 147 -19.60 -6.24 -24.68
C GLN A 147 -18.19 -5.99 -25.26
N VAL A 148 -17.26 -6.94 -25.14
CA VAL A 148 -15.94 -6.86 -25.78
C VAL A 148 -16.02 -7.29 -27.24
N VAL A 149 -16.74 -8.37 -27.55
CA VAL A 149 -16.86 -8.93 -28.90
C VAL A 149 -17.71 -8.04 -29.83
N SER A 150 -18.70 -7.31 -29.31
CA SER A 150 -19.46 -6.32 -30.09
C SER A 150 -18.58 -5.18 -30.63
N GLY A 151 -17.42 -4.92 -30.01
CA GLY A 151 -16.51 -3.84 -30.38
C GLY A 151 -16.92 -2.45 -29.88
N ASP A 152 -17.97 -2.35 -29.07
CA ASP A 152 -18.47 -1.10 -28.48
C ASP A 152 -17.40 -0.45 -27.59
N LEU A 153 -16.76 -1.26 -26.73
CA LEU A 153 -15.62 -0.86 -25.90
C LEU A 153 -14.32 -0.69 -26.72
N GLY A 154 -14.34 -1.00 -28.02
CA GLY A 154 -13.17 -1.02 -28.90
C GLY A 154 -12.28 -2.25 -28.66
N ARG A 155 -11.13 -2.29 -29.34
CA ARG A 155 -10.13 -3.37 -29.20
C ARG A 155 -9.67 -3.50 -27.74
N LEU A 156 -9.75 -4.71 -27.18
CA LEU A 156 -9.14 -5.08 -25.90
C LEU A 156 -7.61 -4.96 -25.98
N ALA A 157 -7.01 -4.24 -25.03
CA ALA A 157 -5.58 -3.95 -25.00
C ALA A 157 -4.88 -4.59 -23.78
N VAL A 158 -5.50 -4.50 -22.60
CA VAL A 158 -4.99 -5.12 -21.37
C VAL A 158 -6.10 -5.91 -20.68
N PHE A 159 -5.84 -7.19 -20.45
CA PHE A 159 -6.63 -8.06 -19.58
C PHE A 159 -5.96 -8.06 -18.20
N ARG A 160 -6.70 -7.80 -17.12
CA ARG A 160 -6.21 -7.94 -15.74
C ARG A 160 -7.13 -8.86 -14.98
N SER A 161 -6.63 -9.92 -14.38
CA SER A 161 -7.44 -10.79 -13.52
C SER A 161 -6.72 -11.13 -12.23
N GLN A 162 -7.49 -11.35 -11.18
CA GLN A 162 -7.01 -11.89 -9.93
C GLN A 162 -7.93 -12.98 -9.39
N THR A 163 -7.31 -14.00 -8.82
CA THR A 163 -7.97 -15.08 -8.09
C THR A 163 -7.32 -15.16 -6.70
N CYS A 164 -8.08 -14.78 -5.68
CA CYS A 164 -7.59 -14.65 -4.32
C CYS A 164 -8.42 -15.50 -3.36
N ASP A 165 -7.88 -16.63 -2.94
CA ASP A 165 -8.54 -17.56 -2.03
C ASP A 165 -8.48 -17.04 -0.58
N LEU A 166 -9.53 -17.32 0.21
CA LEU A 166 -9.61 -17.01 1.63
C LEU A 166 -8.43 -17.64 2.40
N LEU A 167 -7.81 -16.87 3.30
CA LEU A 167 -6.75 -17.36 4.19
C LEU A 167 -7.24 -18.51 5.09
N ASN A 168 -6.89 -19.74 4.75
CA ASN A 168 -7.20 -20.93 5.56
C ASN A 168 -5.93 -21.79 5.79
N PRO A 169 -5.12 -21.47 6.84
CA PRO A 169 -3.86 -22.14 7.07
C PRO A 169 -3.99 -23.65 7.31
N ALA A 170 -5.06 -24.08 7.98
CA ALA A 170 -5.32 -25.49 8.29
C ALA A 170 -5.59 -26.31 7.02
N PHE A 171 -6.40 -25.77 6.10
CA PHE A 171 -6.65 -26.40 4.81
C PHE A 171 -5.36 -26.49 3.96
N PHE A 172 -4.64 -25.37 3.83
CA PHE A 172 -3.48 -25.30 2.95
C PHE A 172 -2.29 -26.14 3.44
N ALA A 173 -2.07 -26.28 4.76
CA ALA A 173 -0.97 -27.10 5.31
C ALA A 173 -1.00 -28.59 4.87
N GLY A 174 -2.19 -29.14 4.59
CA GLY A 174 -2.34 -30.46 3.98
C GLY A 174 -2.27 -30.41 2.45
N TYR A 175 -3.04 -29.51 1.84
CA TYR A 175 -3.22 -29.43 0.38
C TYR A 175 -1.92 -29.15 -0.39
N LEU A 176 -1.06 -28.27 0.12
CA LEU A 176 0.15 -27.80 -0.58
C LEU A 176 1.19 -28.89 -0.87
N LYS A 177 1.16 -30.02 -0.14
CA LYS A 177 2.04 -31.17 -0.39
C LYS A 177 1.79 -31.84 -1.73
N HIS A 178 0.65 -31.55 -2.37
CA HIS A 178 0.21 -32.11 -3.64
C HIS A 178 -0.16 -31.02 -4.67
N ALA A 179 0.03 -29.74 -4.34
CA ALA A 179 -0.23 -28.61 -5.21
C ALA A 179 0.75 -28.56 -6.39
N ALA A 180 0.27 -28.16 -7.58
CA ALA A 180 1.12 -28.03 -8.77
C ALA A 180 1.82 -26.65 -8.88
N GLY A 181 1.58 -25.77 -7.90
CA GLY A 181 2.05 -24.40 -7.86
C GLY A 181 0.93 -23.40 -8.11
N ILE A 182 1.03 -22.22 -7.50
CA ILE A 182 -0.02 -21.20 -7.44
C ILE A 182 -0.63 -20.83 -8.80
N PHE A 183 0.15 -20.77 -9.89
CA PHE A 183 -0.40 -20.44 -11.20
C PHE A 183 -1.23 -21.58 -11.84
N ILE A 184 -0.92 -22.84 -11.55
CA ILE A 184 -1.67 -24.00 -12.05
C ILE A 184 -2.93 -24.22 -11.23
N ASP A 185 -2.86 -24.11 -9.90
CA ASP A 185 -4.00 -24.35 -9.02
C ASP A 185 -5.02 -23.20 -9.08
N THR A 186 -4.53 -21.96 -8.92
CA THR A 186 -5.33 -20.76 -8.66
C THR A 186 -5.58 -19.95 -9.94
N SER A 187 -4.56 -19.67 -10.76
CA SER A 187 -4.71 -18.81 -11.95
C SER A 187 -5.05 -19.51 -13.27
N ILE A 188 -5.23 -20.83 -13.32
CA ILE A 188 -5.55 -21.49 -14.60
C ILE A 188 -6.89 -21.02 -15.20
N HIS A 189 -7.87 -20.68 -14.37
CA HIS A 189 -9.10 -20.03 -14.84
C HIS A 189 -8.85 -18.61 -15.38
N ASP A 190 -7.92 -17.85 -14.79
CA ASP A 190 -7.56 -16.51 -15.29
C ASP A 190 -6.85 -16.59 -16.64
N VAL A 191 -6.01 -17.60 -16.84
CA VAL A 191 -5.33 -17.87 -18.12
C VAL A 191 -6.33 -18.32 -19.18
N ASP A 192 -7.28 -19.20 -18.85
CA ASP A 192 -8.35 -19.59 -19.77
C ASP A 192 -9.23 -18.40 -20.18
N LEU A 193 -9.64 -17.56 -19.22
CA LEU A 193 -10.35 -16.32 -19.50
C LEU A 193 -9.51 -15.37 -20.36
N ALA A 194 -8.21 -15.22 -20.10
CA ALA A 194 -7.34 -14.41 -20.94
C ALA A 194 -7.29 -14.94 -22.38
N LEU A 195 -7.18 -16.26 -22.59
CA LEU A 195 -7.22 -16.88 -23.92
C LEU A 195 -8.58 -16.73 -24.60
N TRP A 196 -9.68 -16.78 -23.85
CA TRP A 196 -11.03 -16.59 -24.37
C TRP A 196 -11.26 -15.15 -24.86
N PHE A 197 -10.92 -14.16 -24.02
CA PHE A 197 -11.12 -12.73 -24.31
C PHE A 197 -10.11 -12.15 -25.31
N LEU A 198 -8.84 -12.55 -25.25
CA LEU A 198 -7.82 -12.08 -26.19
C LEU A 198 -7.86 -12.84 -27.51
N GLY A 199 -8.45 -14.03 -27.53
CA GLY A 199 -8.54 -14.94 -28.68
C GLY A 199 -7.49 -16.04 -28.60
N HIS A 200 -7.92 -17.29 -28.79
CA HIS A 200 -7.08 -18.49 -28.63
C HIS A 200 -5.86 -18.56 -29.57
N ASP A 201 -5.85 -17.79 -30.65
CA ASP A 201 -4.76 -17.70 -31.63
C ASP A 201 -3.67 -16.68 -31.24
N SER A 202 -3.84 -15.97 -30.12
CA SER A 202 -2.86 -14.99 -29.62
C SER A 202 -1.55 -15.71 -29.24
N VAL A 203 -0.48 -15.44 -29.99
CA VAL A 203 0.85 -16.02 -29.72
C VAL A 203 1.54 -15.25 -28.61
N VAL A 204 1.94 -15.96 -27.55
CA VAL A 204 2.75 -15.41 -26.46
C VAL A 204 4.09 -14.93 -27.01
N LYS A 205 4.43 -13.68 -26.69
CA LYS A 205 5.72 -13.04 -26.98
C LYS A 205 6.67 -13.17 -25.80
N SER A 206 6.16 -12.99 -24.58
CA SER A 206 6.97 -13.15 -23.38
C SER A 206 6.13 -13.37 -22.12
N ILE A 207 6.76 -13.95 -21.10
CA ILE A 207 6.18 -14.21 -19.77
C ILE A 207 7.16 -13.74 -18.70
N SER A 208 6.67 -13.04 -17.69
CA SER A 208 7.43 -12.68 -16.49
C SER A 208 6.55 -12.85 -15.25
N ALA A 209 7.00 -13.63 -14.27
CA ALA A 209 6.31 -13.82 -13.00
C ALA A 209 7.21 -13.53 -11.79
N ALA A 210 6.61 -13.08 -10.70
CA ALA A 210 7.27 -12.81 -9.43
C ALA A 210 6.27 -13.06 -8.28
N GLY A 211 6.76 -13.47 -7.12
CA GLY A 211 5.88 -13.79 -5.99
C GLY A 211 6.63 -13.82 -4.67
N VAL A 212 5.87 -13.84 -3.59
CA VAL A 212 6.36 -13.88 -2.22
C VAL A 212 5.67 -14.99 -1.43
N THR A 213 6.29 -15.35 -0.31
CA THR A 213 5.69 -16.18 0.72
C THR A 213 5.62 -15.29 1.96
N ALA A 214 4.44 -14.81 2.33
CA ALA A 214 4.20 -13.81 3.35
C ALA A 214 3.74 -14.41 4.69
N VAL A 215 2.82 -15.38 4.64
CA VAL A 215 2.13 -15.96 5.80
C VAL A 215 2.59 -17.40 6.08
N GLN A 216 2.59 -18.27 5.07
CA GLN A 216 2.97 -19.69 5.25
C GLN A 216 4.38 -19.95 4.72
N GLN A 217 5.40 -19.58 5.50
CA GLN A 217 6.82 -19.68 5.11
C GLN A 217 7.22 -21.08 4.60
N ASP A 218 6.62 -22.14 5.15
CA ASP A 218 6.82 -23.54 4.77
C ASP A 218 6.55 -23.83 3.27
N MET A 219 5.83 -22.95 2.55
CA MET A 219 5.68 -23.03 1.08
C MET A 219 7.00 -22.89 0.31
N LEU A 220 8.02 -22.25 0.91
CA LEU A 220 9.33 -22.06 0.28
C LEU A 220 9.98 -23.38 -0.12
N ASP A 221 9.76 -24.43 0.67
CA ASP A 221 10.32 -25.77 0.45
C ASP A 221 9.63 -26.52 -0.70
N HIS A 222 8.48 -26.03 -1.17
CA HIS A 222 7.63 -26.65 -2.19
C HIS A 222 7.61 -25.90 -3.53
N THR A 223 8.55 -24.97 -3.76
CA THR A 223 8.62 -24.09 -4.95
C THR A 223 7.39 -23.20 -5.18
N ASP A 224 6.54 -23.04 -4.16
CA ASP A 224 5.25 -22.39 -4.25
C ASP A 224 5.19 -21.05 -3.49
N ARG A 225 4.08 -20.33 -3.63
CA ARG A 225 3.84 -18.99 -3.05
C ARG A 225 2.45 -18.89 -2.45
N ASP A 226 2.28 -17.96 -1.51
CA ASP A 226 0.95 -17.51 -1.08
C ASP A 226 0.48 -16.29 -1.85
N ASN A 227 1.39 -15.58 -2.54
CA ASN A 227 1.09 -14.46 -3.43
C ASN A 227 2.01 -14.47 -4.65
N ALA A 228 1.45 -14.44 -5.85
CA ALA A 228 2.23 -14.31 -7.08
C ALA A 228 1.53 -13.40 -8.09
N MET A 229 2.31 -12.62 -8.82
CA MET A 229 1.87 -11.79 -9.92
C MET A 229 2.61 -12.16 -11.20
N ALA A 230 1.95 -12.03 -12.34
CA ALA A 230 2.59 -12.25 -13.63
C ALA A 230 2.10 -11.31 -14.71
N ILE A 231 2.93 -11.15 -15.73
CA ILE A 231 2.65 -10.40 -16.96
C ILE A 231 2.95 -11.32 -18.14
N ILE A 232 1.97 -11.42 -19.05
CA ILE A 232 2.06 -12.12 -20.33
C ILE A 232 1.94 -11.06 -21.43
N GLU A 233 2.96 -10.93 -22.27
CA GLU A 233 2.93 -10.09 -23.47
C GLU A 233 2.61 -10.99 -24.68
N PHE A 234 1.74 -10.52 -25.59
CA PHE A 234 1.43 -11.19 -26.86
C PHE A 234 2.01 -10.42 -28.04
N HIS A 235 2.27 -11.10 -29.17
CA HIS A 235 2.89 -10.47 -30.36
C HIS A 235 2.00 -9.42 -31.04
N ASP A 236 0.68 -9.55 -30.92
CA ASP A 236 -0.32 -8.58 -31.40
C ASP A 236 -0.46 -7.31 -30.52
N GLY A 237 0.44 -7.15 -29.55
CA GLY A 237 0.51 -6.00 -28.66
C GLY A 237 -0.56 -5.99 -27.56
N LYS A 238 -1.28 -7.11 -27.34
CA LYS A 238 -2.11 -7.31 -26.14
C LYS A 238 -1.24 -7.71 -24.94
N ILE A 239 -1.73 -7.45 -23.74
CA ILE A 239 -1.07 -7.83 -22.47
C ILE A 239 -2.09 -8.44 -21.53
N ALA A 240 -1.73 -9.53 -20.83
CA ALA A 240 -2.45 -10.02 -19.67
C ALA A 240 -1.64 -9.84 -18.38
N GLN A 241 -2.28 -9.36 -17.32
CA GLN A 241 -1.73 -9.29 -15.96
C GLN A 241 -2.55 -10.20 -15.04
N LEU A 242 -1.86 -11.05 -14.30
CA LEU A 242 -2.45 -12.02 -13.37
C LEU A 242 -1.97 -11.74 -11.94
N TYR A 243 -2.86 -11.91 -10.96
CA TYR A 243 -2.51 -11.93 -9.54
C TYR A 243 -3.21 -13.09 -8.83
N ALA A 244 -2.44 -13.95 -8.20
CA ALA A 244 -2.93 -15.07 -7.40
C ALA A 244 -2.59 -14.83 -5.93
N SER A 245 -3.55 -15.11 -5.04
CA SER A 245 -3.33 -15.10 -3.59
C SER A 245 -4.02 -16.28 -2.92
N ARG A 246 -3.45 -16.75 -1.81
CA ARG A 246 -4.05 -17.73 -0.89
C ARG A 246 -4.22 -17.17 0.53
N MET A 247 -4.12 -15.85 0.68
CA MET A 247 -4.16 -15.16 1.97
C MET A 247 -5.22 -14.05 2.05
N MET A 248 -6.26 -14.09 1.22
CA MET A 248 -7.29 -13.04 1.22
C MET A 248 -8.04 -13.05 2.55
N ALA A 249 -8.10 -11.90 3.23
CA ALA A 249 -8.68 -11.82 4.58
C ALA A 249 -10.20 -11.61 4.58
N ALA A 250 -10.79 -11.25 3.43
CA ALA A 250 -12.20 -10.89 3.31
C ALA A 250 -13.10 -12.05 2.87
N GLY A 251 -12.57 -13.03 2.12
CA GLY A 251 -13.33 -14.06 1.43
C GLY A 251 -12.63 -14.47 0.13
N GLN A 252 -13.34 -15.17 -0.74
CA GLN A 252 -12.94 -15.42 -2.12
C GLN A 252 -13.09 -14.13 -2.94
N GLU A 253 -12.00 -13.70 -3.59
CA GLU A 253 -12.00 -12.54 -4.48
C GLU A 253 -11.48 -12.91 -5.87
N ASP A 254 -12.42 -13.21 -6.78
CA ASP A 254 -12.18 -13.40 -8.21
C ASP A 254 -12.60 -12.13 -8.97
N THR A 255 -11.67 -11.29 -9.42
CA THR A 255 -11.96 -10.02 -10.12
C THR A 255 -11.25 -9.96 -11.46
N THR A 256 -11.95 -9.56 -12.51
CA THR A 256 -11.36 -9.33 -13.84
C THR A 256 -11.71 -7.96 -14.40
N GLU A 257 -10.75 -7.32 -15.07
CA GLU A 257 -10.89 -6.05 -15.75
C GLU A 257 -10.40 -6.13 -17.20
N LEU A 258 -11.16 -5.51 -18.08
CA LEU A 258 -11.02 -5.60 -19.53
C LEU A 258 -10.80 -4.18 -20.06
N ILE A 259 -9.55 -3.77 -20.22
CA ILE A 259 -9.17 -2.41 -20.60
C ILE A 259 -9.08 -2.36 -22.13
N CYS A 260 -10.05 -1.68 -22.73
CA CYS A 260 -10.24 -1.57 -24.17
C CYS A 260 -9.96 -0.14 -24.66
N THR A 261 -9.82 0.03 -25.97
CA THR A 261 -9.41 1.32 -26.58
C THR A 261 -10.46 2.44 -26.49
N LYS A 262 -11.73 2.15 -26.22
CA LYS A 262 -12.80 3.14 -26.02
C LYS A 262 -13.46 3.09 -24.64
N GLY A 263 -13.15 2.09 -23.80
CA GLY A 263 -13.82 1.88 -22.52
C GLY A 263 -13.18 0.77 -21.67
N LYS A 264 -13.77 0.47 -20.51
CA LYS A 264 -13.34 -0.61 -19.62
C LYS A 264 -14.57 -1.34 -19.06
N ALA A 265 -14.56 -2.68 -19.10
CA ALA A 265 -15.50 -3.51 -18.35
C ALA A 265 -14.80 -4.12 -17.12
N THR A 266 -15.57 -4.41 -16.06
CA THR A 266 -15.05 -5.02 -14.83
C THR A 266 -16.04 -6.03 -14.26
N VAL A 267 -15.62 -7.29 -14.12
CA VAL A 267 -16.40 -8.35 -13.49
C VAL A 267 -15.99 -8.43 -12.02
N ASN A 268 -16.98 -8.38 -11.13
CA ASN A 268 -16.83 -8.58 -9.67
C ASN A 268 -15.88 -7.61 -8.94
N ALA A 269 -15.68 -6.39 -9.44
CA ALA A 269 -14.75 -5.38 -8.86
C ALA A 269 -15.05 -4.93 -7.42
N GLN A 270 -16.17 -5.37 -6.84
CA GLN A 270 -16.56 -5.19 -5.45
C GLN A 270 -17.25 -6.50 -5.00
N PRO A 271 -16.48 -7.51 -4.53
CA PRO A 271 -17.02 -8.82 -4.19
C PRO A 271 -18.17 -8.74 -3.19
N GLN A 272 -19.25 -9.47 -3.47
CA GLN A 272 -20.41 -9.56 -2.60
C GLN A 272 -21.20 -10.86 -2.81
N THR A 273 -21.71 -11.45 -1.73
CA THR A 273 -22.55 -12.67 -1.76
C THR A 273 -23.95 -12.38 -2.29
N ASN A 274 -24.48 -11.19 -2.02
CA ASN A 274 -25.80 -10.73 -2.43
C ASN A 274 -25.83 -9.18 -2.43
N LEU A 275 -27.01 -8.58 -2.64
CA LEU A 275 -27.19 -7.13 -2.70
C LEU A 275 -27.34 -6.44 -1.32
N VAL A 276 -27.18 -7.18 -0.21
CA VAL A 276 -27.34 -6.62 1.14
C VAL A 276 -26.11 -5.82 1.54
N ASN A 277 -26.31 -4.51 1.73
CA ASN A 277 -25.33 -3.64 2.38
C ASN A 277 -25.73 -3.51 3.86
N ILE A 278 -24.81 -3.83 4.76
CA ILE A 278 -25.00 -3.75 6.21
C ILE A 278 -24.41 -2.43 6.69
N HIS A 279 -25.26 -1.54 7.19
CA HIS A 279 -24.87 -0.23 7.74
C HIS A 279 -24.87 -0.31 9.26
N ASP A 280 -23.69 -0.31 9.89
CA ASP A 280 -23.57 -0.31 11.35
C ASP A 280 -22.43 0.59 11.85
N ALA A 281 -22.10 0.50 13.14
CA ALA A 281 -21.04 1.30 13.75
C ALA A 281 -19.63 1.06 13.16
N THR A 282 -19.41 -0.07 12.47
CA THR A 282 -18.15 -0.37 11.76
C THR A 282 -18.09 0.26 10.36
N GLY A 283 -19.21 0.79 9.86
CA GLY A 283 -19.34 1.42 8.55
C GLY A 283 -20.36 0.70 7.66
N ILE A 284 -20.14 0.77 6.34
CA ILE A 284 -20.92 0.00 5.37
C ILE A 284 -20.09 -1.24 4.99
N ARG A 285 -20.56 -2.43 5.35
CA ARG A 285 -19.96 -3.70 4.93
C ARG A 285 -20.92 -4.49 4.05
N ARG A 286 -20.36 -5.41 3.26
CA ARG A 286 -21.09 -6.46 2.55
C ARG A 286 -20.43 -7.80 2.86
N GLN A 287 -21.21 -8.88 2.83
CA GLN A 287 -20.64 -10.22 2.94
C GLN A 287 -19.97 -10.60 1.62
N VAL A 288 -18.82 -11.25 1.69
CA VAL A 288 -18.09 -11.81 0.54
C VAL A 288 -18.21 -13.34 0.62
N PRO A 289 -18.32 -14.08 -0.50
CA PRO A 289 -18.31 -15.54 -0.47
C PRO A 289 -17.07 -16.10 0.24
N GLY A 290 -17.23 -17.16 1.04
CA GLY A 290 -16.11 -17.77 1.77
C GLY A 290 -15.22 -18.68 0.90
N ASP A 291 -15.77 -19.21 -0.21
CA ASP A 291 -15.07 -20.06 -1.17
C ASP A 291 -15.51 -19.76 -2.61
N TYR A 292 -14.81 -20.36 -3.58
CA TYR A 292 -15.12 -20.28 -5.00
C TYR A 292 -16.53 -20.77 -5.37
N TYR A 293 -17.17 -21.63 -4.57
CA TYR A 293 -18.49 -22.17 -4.89
C TYR A 293 -19.59 -21.21 -4.48
N GLY A 294 -19.46 -20.52 -3.35
CA GLY A 294 -20.30 -19.38 -3.00
C GLY A 294 -20.25 -18.25 -4.05
N ARG A 295 -19.16 -18.16 -4.83
CA ARG A 295 -19.05 -17.26 -5.99
C ARG A 295 -19.60 -17.87 -7.29
N PHE A 296 -19.32 -19.14 -7.61
CA PHE A 296 -19.55 -19.74 -8.94
C PHE A 296 -20.59 -20.87 -9.00
N ARG A 297 -21.40 -21.12 -7.97
CA ARG A 297 -22.45 -22.17 -7.94
C ARG A 297 -23.28 -22.22 -9.23
N GLU A 298 -23.87 -21.10 -9.64
CA GLU A 298 -24.71 -21.04 -10.85
C GLU A 298 -23.93 -21.30 -12.14
N ALA A 299 -22.63 -20.98 -12.17
CA ALA A 299 -21.77 -21.23 -13.32
C ALA A 299 -21.49 -22.73 -13.48
N PHE A 300 -21.27 -23.48 -12.38
CA PHE A 300 -21.16 -24.95 -12.42
C PHE A 300 -22.48 -25.63 -12.83
N ILE A 301 -23.63 -25.13 -12.36
CA ILE A 301 -24.94 -25.64 -12.78
C ILE A 301 -25.17 -25.39 -14.28
N THR A 302 -24.84 -24.19 -14.77
CA THR A 302 -24.95 -23.82 -16.18
C THR A 302 -23.99 -24.67 -17.05
N GLU A 303 -22.78 -24.93 -16.56
CA GLU A 303 -21.79 -25.83 -17.20
C GLU A 303 -22.34 -27.26 -17.34
N ALA A 304 -22.94 -27.81 -16.29
CA ALA A 304 -23.55 -29.15 -16.29
C ALA A 304 -24.78 -29.24 -17.22
N GLN A 305 -25.62 -28.20 -17.23
CA GLN A 305 -26.79 -28.08 -18.11
C GLN A 305 -26.39 -27.99 -19.59
N GLU A 306 -25.45 -27.10 -19.94
CA GLU A 306 -24.99 -26.94 -21.32
C GLU A 306 -24.19 -28.15 -21.81
N PHE A 307 -23.41 -28.81 -20.95
CA PHE A 307 -22.78 -30.08 -21.27
C PHE A 307 -23.82 -31.16 -21.61
N THR A 308 -24.89 -31.26 -20.80
CA THR A 308 -25.99 -32.20 -21.04
C THR A 308 -26.70 -31.92 -22.37
N ASP A 309 -27.02 -30.65 -22.64
CA ASP A 309 -27.61 -30.20 -23.90
C ASP A 309 -26.71 -30.48 -25.11
N CYS A 310 -25.39 -30.27 -24.98
CA CYS A 310 -24.43 -30.63 -26.02
C CYS A 310 -24.35 -32.12 -26.29
N CYS A 311 -24.48 -32.97 -25.27
CA CYS A 311 -24.46 -34.43 -25.44
C CYS A 311 -25.75 -34.95 -26.08
N LEU A 312 -26.92 -34.45 -25.66
CA LEU A 312 -28.22 -34.90 -26.16
C LEU A 312 -28.55 -34.36 -27.56
N ASN A 313 -28.19 -33.10 -27.83
CA ASN A 313 -28.58 -32.38 -29.06
C ASN A 313 -27.42 -32.14 -30.03
N ASP A 314 -26.27 -32.80 -29.82
CA ASP A 314 -25.06 -32.76 -30.67
C ASP A 314 -24.49 -31.34 -30.92
N LYS A 315 -24.76 -30.39 -30.03
CA LYS A 315 -24.27 -28.99 -30.14
C LYS A 315 -22.75 -28.87 -29.98
N GLU A 316 -22.17 -27.76 -30.42
CA GLU A 316 -20.75 -27.46 -30.21
C GLU A 316 -20.47 -27.04 -28.77
N LEU A 317 -19.33 -27.50 -28.23
CA LEU A 317 -18.85 -27.14 -26.90
C LEU A 317 -18.22 -25.74 -26.88
N SER A 318 -18.50 -24.97 -25.84
CA SER A 318 -17.95 -23.63 -25.59
C SER A 318 -16.46 -23.63 -25.19
N VAL A 319 -15.93 -24.80 -24.77
CA VAL A 319 -14.53 -25.02 -24.39
C VAL A 319 -13.92 -26.09 -25.31
N LYS A 320 -12.79 -25.75 -25.94
CA LYS A 320 -12.00 -26.69 -26.76
C LYS A 320 -10.80 -27.21 -25.95
N LEU A 321 -10.46 -28.49 -26.11
CA LEU A 321 -9.33 -29.11 -25.41
C LEU A 321 -7.98 -28.49 -25.77
N GLU A 322 -7.79 -27.98 -26.99
CA GLU A 322 -6.64 -27.15 -27.37
C GLU A 322 -6.49 -25.91 -26.47
N GLY A 323 -7.61 -25.34 -26.01
CA GLY A 323 -7.62 -24.23 -25.06
C GLY A 323 -7.12 -24.64 -23.68
N ALA A 324 -7.58 -25.79 -23.17
CA ALA A 324 -7.13 -26.35 -21.90
C ALA A 324 -5.63 -26.68 -21.89
N LEU A 325 -5.13 -27.28 -22.99
CA LEU A 325 -3.70 -27.52 -23.18
C LEU A 325 -2.91 -26.21 -23.17
N LYS A 326 -3.32 -25.20 -23.96
CA LYS A 326 -2.67 -23.87 -23.98
C LYS A 326 -2.67 -23.22 -22.59
N ALA A 327 -3.77 -23.35 -21.83
CA ALA A 327 -3.88 -22.78 -20.49
C ALA A 327 -2.87 -23.41 -19.52
N VAL A 328 -2.79 -24.75 -19.43
CA VAL A 328 -1.79 -25.38 -18.56
C VAL A 328 -0.35 -25.11 -19.02
N THR A 329 -0.07 -25.11 -20.33
CA THR A 329 1.26 -24.74 -20.85
C THR A 329 1.69 -23.35 -20.38
N ILE A 330 0.79 -22.36 -20.46
CA ILE A 330 1.07 -21.01 -19.96
C ILE A 330 1.27 -21.02 -18.44
N CYS A 331 0.44 -21.72 -17.65
CA CYS A 331 0.63 -21.83 -16.20
C CYS A 331 1.97 -22.45 -15.81
N CYS A 332 2.43 -23.50 -16.51
CA CYS A 332 3.76 -24.08 -16.29
C CYS A 332 4.89 -23.07 -16.60
N LEU A 333 4.75 -22.28 -17.68
CA LEU A 333 5.73 -21.23 -18.03
C LEU A 333 5.73 -20.06 -17.03
N LEU A 334 4.57 -19.70 -16.47
CA LEU A 334 4.45 -18.73 -15.38
C LEU A 334 5.16 -19.24 -14.12
N GLN A 335 4.95 -20.51 -13.76
CA GLN A 335 5.61 -21.17 -12.63
C GLN A 335 7.14 -21.26 -12.84
N GLU A 336 7.61 -21.59 -14.05
CA GLU A 336 9.04 -21.59 -14.38
C GLU A 336 9.65 -20.19 -14.28
N SER A 337 8.96 -19.16 -14.77
CA SER A 337 9.41 -17.76 -14.66
C SER A 337 9.50 -17.32 -13.19
N LEU A 338 8.52 -17.69 -12.37
CA LEU A 338 8.45 -17.41 -10.93
C LEU A 338 9.61 -18.06 -10.16
N ILE A 339 9.91 -19.32 -10.44
CA ILE A 339 10.98 -20.08 -9.75
C ILE A 339 12.35 -19.60 -10.22
N SER A 340 12.53 -19.38 -11.53
CA SER A 340 13.82 -18.99 -12.11
C SER A 340 14.17 -17.50 -11.92
N GLY A 341 13.17 -16.65 -11.63
CA GLY A 341 13.29 -15.19 -11.58
C GLY A 341 13.60 -14.56 -12.95
N LYS A 342 13.34 -15.26 -14.06
CA LYS A 342 13.70 -14.84 -15.42
C LYS A 342 12.46 -14.57 -16.26
N LYS A 343 12.52 -13.51 -17.07
CA LYS A 343 11.59 -13.29 -18.19
C LYS A 343 11.85 -14.35 -19.27
N LEU A 344 10.81 -15.06 -19.68
CA LEU A 344 10.82 -16.01 -20.79
C LEU A 344 10.35 -15.30 -22.06
N GLU A 345 10.99 -15.56 -23.20
CA GLU A 345 10.70 -14.91 -24.48
C GLU A 345 10.50 -15.95 -25.59
N PHE A 346 9.67 -15.63 -26.58
CA PHE A 346 9.23 -16.54 -27.63
C PHE A 346 9.20 -15.83 -29.00
N ASP A 347 9.45 -16.57 -30.08
CA ASP A 347 9.31 -16.09 -31.46
C ASP A 347 7.84 -16.02 -31.90
N GLU A 348 7.58 -15.49 -33.10
CA GLU A 348 6.20 -15.37 -33.64
C GLU A 348 5.53 -16.72 -33.94
N SER A 349 6.29 -17.82 -33.93
CA SER A 349 5.75 -19.20 -34.00
C SER A 349 5.51 -19.84 -32.62
N GLY A 350 5.70 -19.08 -31.53
CA GLY A 350 5.54 -19.54 -30.15
C GLY A 350 6.70 -20.39 -29.63
N ARG A 351 7.83 -20.49 -30.36
CA ARG A 351 9.01 -21.24 -29.90
C ARG A 351 9.87 -20.38 -28.99
N ARG A 352 10.34 -20.97 -27.89
CA ARG A 352 11.13 -20.29 -26.87
C ARG A 352 12.48 -19.81 -27.42
N LEU A 353 12.81 -18.55 -27.15
CA LEU A 353 14.08 -17.93 -27.51
C LEU A 353 15.15 -18.23 -26.47
N THR A 354 16.06 -19.15 -26.80
CA THR A 354 17.23 -19.44 -25.97
C THR A 354 18.26 -18.32 -26.13
N ARG A 355 18.17 -17.26 -25.31
CA ARG A 355 19.25 -16.26 -25.25
C ARG A 355 20.55 -16.95 -24.86
N ALA A 356 21.58 -16.83 -25.70
CA ALA A 356 22.94 -17.29 -25.42
C ALA A 356 23.64 -16.40 -24.38
N THR A 357 23.09 -16.32 -23.17
CA THR A 357 23.82 -15.79 -22.02
C THR A 357 24.91 -16.78 -21.65
N GLY A 358 26.17 -16.34 -21.64
CA GLY A 358 27.36 -17.14 -21.31
C GLY A 358 27.48 -17.58 -19.85
N VAL A 359 26.36 -17.99 -19.25
CA VAL A 359 26.28 -18.69 -17.97
C VAL A 359 26.06 -20.16 -18.31
N LYS A 360 27.04 -21.02 -18.04
CA LYS A 360 26.78 -22.46 -17.97
C LYS A 360 25.75 -22.67 -16.87
N ILE A 361 24.50 -22.91 -17.25
CA ILE A 361 23.52 -23.55 -16.37
C ILE A 361 24.16 -24.88 -16.01
N GLY A 362 24.59 -25.04 -14.76
CA GLY A 362 25.28 -26.25 -14.32
C GLY A 362 24.39 -27.46 -14.58
N SER A 363 24.98 -28.57 -15.02
CA SER A 363 24.25 -29.81 -15.33
C SER A 363 23.24 -30.16 -14.23
N LYS A 364 23.61 -29.92 -12.96
CA LYS A 364 22.75 -30.04 -11.79
C LYS A 364 21.35 -29.45 -11.93
N PHE A 365 21.15 -28.26 -12.50
CA PHE A 365 19.78 -27.69 -12.58
C PHE A 365 18.91 -28.41 -13.61
N ILE A 366 19.52 -28.94 -14.67
CA ILE A 366 18.83 -29.78 -15.66
C ILE A 366 18.66 -31.21 -15.11
N GLU A 367 19.67 -31.76 -14.42
CA GLU A 367 19.58 -33.04 -13.69
C GLU A 367 18.56 -32.99 -12.54
N GLU A 368 18.28 -31.83 -11.96
CA GLU A 368 17.32 -31.65 -10.87
C GLU A 368 15.90 -31.49 -11.42
N LEU A 369 15.72 -30.81 -12.55
CA LEU A 369 14.47 -30.87 -13.34
C LEU A 369 14.20 -32.28 -13.91
N ASP A 370 15.22 -32.97 -14.44
CA ASP A 370 15.10 -34.36 -14.88
C ASP A 370 14.92 -35.32 -13.71
N ARG A 371 15.47 -35.06 -12.51
CA ARG A 371 15.16 -35.82 -11.29
C ARG A 371 13.74 -35.58 -10.82
N ILE A 372 13.21 -34.35 -10.91
CA ILE A 372 11.80 -34.09 -10.61
C ILE A 372 10.91 -34.85 -11.61
N ASN A 373 11.21 -34.76 -12.91
CA ASN A 373 10.51 -35.52 -13.96
C ASN A 373 10.67 -37.06 -13.80
N GLN A 374 11.83 -37.55 -13.34
CA GLN A 374 12.08 -38.97 -13.08
C GLN A 374 11.47 -39.45 -11.76
N CYS A 375 11.36 -38.61 -10.73
CA CYS A 375 10.59 -38.93 -9.52
C CYS A 375 9.09 -39.01 -9.84
N ILE A 376 8.58 -38.11 -10.69
CA ILE A 376 7.20 -38.17 -11.19
C ILE A 376 6.97 -39.46 -11.99
N ARG A 377 7.93 -39.89 -12.83
CA ARG A 377 7.85 -41.17 -13.57
C ARG A 377 8.12 -42.42 -12.72
N GLY A 378 8.89 -42.31 -11.64
CA GLY A 378 9.33 -43.44 -10.81
C GLY A 378 8.37 -43.82 -9.69
N ILE A 379 7.37 -43.00 -9.41
CA ILE A 379 6.30 -43.28 -8.42
C ILE A 379 5.12 -44.05 -9.05
N TYR A 380 5.05 -44.11 -10.39
CA TYR A 380 3.97 -44.77 -11.13
C TYR A 380 4.52 -45.79 -12.15
N ILE A 381 4.62 -47.06 -11.72
CA ILE A 381 4.23 -48.30 -12.43
C ILE A 381 4.79 -49.49 -11.64
N HIS A 382 3.89 -50.29 -11.06
CA HIS A 382 4.10 -51.75 -10.96
C HIS A 382 2.77 -52.48 -10.72
N PRO A 383 2.22 -53.15 -11.73
CA PRO A 383 1.47 -54.39 -11.57
C PRO A 383 2.37 -55.59 -11.95
N SER A 384 2.13 -56.72 -11.31
CA SER A 384 3.02 -57.90 -11.35
C SER A 384 2.62 -58.94 -12.42
N ILE A 385 3.44 -60.00 -12.55
CA ILE A 385 3.19 -61.34 -13.15
C ILE A 385 3.83 -61.57 -14.56
N PRO A 386 4.43 -62.76 -14.83
CA PRO A 386 5.78 -62.82 -15.44
C PRO A 386 5.94 -63.83 -16.61
N THR A 387 7.21 -64.23 -16.87
CA THR A 387 7.73 -65.31 -17.77
C THR A 387 7.87 -65.00 -19.28
N LEU A 388 9.10 -65.04 -19.82
CA LEU A 388 9.67 -66.25 -20.45
C LEU A 388 11.15 -66.07 -20.90
N ASP A 389 11.95 -67.05 -20.47
CA ASP A 389 13.30 -67.52 -20.85
C ASP A 389 13.96 -67.06 -22.16
N ALA A 390 15.28 -66.75 -22.09
CA ALA A 390 16.33 -67.42 -22.89
C ALA A 390 17.78 -66.97 -22.55
N GLU A 391 18.52 -67.90 -21.95
CA GLU A 391 19.98 -68.09 -21.91
C GLU A 391 20.71 -67.93 -23.28
N ILE A 392 22.05 -67.76 -23.46
CA ILE A 392 23.25 -68.08 -22.64
C ILE A 392 24.48 -67.21 -23.09
N PRO A 393 25.53 -67.00 -22.26
CA PRO A 393 26.74 -66.19 -22.55
C PRO A 393 27.97 -67.00 -23.01
N PRO A 394 29.12 -66.36 -23.34
CA PRO A 394 30.24 -66.18 -22.37
C PRO A 394 31.06 -64.87 -22.62
N GLN A 395 32.17 -64.46 -21.96
CA GLN A 395 32.98 -64.91 -20.81
C GLN A 395 33.84 -63.74 -20.24
N GLY A 396 34.22 -63.79 -18.95
CA GLY A 396 35.40 -63.08 -18.36
C GLY A 396 35.26 -61.55 -18.05
N ALA A 397 35.57 -61.03 -16.85
CA ALA A 397 36.06 -61.67 -15.62
C ALA A 397 35.70 -60.91 -14.32
N GLU A 398 35.29 -61.68 -13.31
CA GLU A 398 35.43 -61.58 -11.83
C GLU A 398 34.99 -60.36 -10.98
N ILE A 399 34.47 -60.73 -9.79
CA ILE A 399 33.74 -60.00 -8.72
C ILE A 399 34.19 -60.76 -7.41
N PRO A 400 34.46 -60.18 -6.20
CA PRO A 400 33.38 -59.67 -5.33
C PRO A 400 33.62 -58.69 -4.13
N SER A 401 32.57 -57.88 -3.88
CA SER A 401 31.92 -57.62 -2.56
C SER A 401 32.31 -56.49 -1.58
N ARG A 402 31.24 -55.84 -1.07
CA ARG A 402 31.01 -55.15 0.23
C ARG A 402 31.52 -53.71 0.52
N VAL A 403 30.61 -52.77 0.28
CA VAL A 403 30.05 -51.75 1.21
C VAL A 403 30.89 -51.28 2.42
N THR A 404 31.16 -49.97 2.46
CA THR A 404 31.14 -49.16 3.71
C THR A 404 30.75 -47.71 3.41
N CYS A 405 30.19 -47.00 4.40
CA CYS A 405 29.72 -45.62 4.29
C CYS A 405 30.43 -44.70 5.29
N LYS A 406 30.97 -43.55 4.84
CA LYS A 406 30.93 -42.24 5.54
C LYS A 406 31.74 -41.12 4.83
N ILE A 407 31.11 -39.94 4.78
CA ILE A 407 31.69 -38.58 4.99
C ILE A 407 32.92 -38.17 4.16
N LEU A 408 32.81 -37.04 3.45
CA LEU A 408 33.74 -35.91 3.62
C LEU A 408 33.17 -34.58 3.06
N ARG A 409 33.33 -33.50 3.84
CA ARG A 409 33.23 -32.11 3.35
C ARG A 409 34.42 -31.84 2.44
N TYR A 410 34.27 -31.00 1.41
CA TYR A 410 35.43 -30.21 0.94
C TYR A 410 35.07 -28.77 0.58
N ARG A 411 36.09 -27.92 0.70
CA ARG A 411 36.02 -26.45 0.65
C ARG A 411 36.54 -25.95 -0.70
N SER A 412 36.23 -24.70 -1.01
CA SER A 412 36.65 -23.95 -2.20
C SER A 412 38.18 -23.79 -2.34
N ASP A 413 38.68 -23.90 -3.58
CA ASP A 413 39.99 -23.37 -4.00
C ASP A 413 39.82 -22.30 -5.09
N MET A 414 40.63 -21.24 -5.01
CA MET A 414 40.84 -20.19 -6.02
C MET A 414 42.32 -19.75 -5.97
N PRO A 415 42.99 -19.46 -7.10
CA PRO A 415 44.42 -19.14 -7.11
C PRO A 415 44.77 -17.64 -7.24
N GLY A 416 45.64 -17.14 -6.33
CA GLY A 416 46.59 -16.03 -6.52
C GLY A 416 46.07 -14.58 -6.57
N SER A 417 46.82 -13.55 -6.15
CA SER A 417 48.12 -13.53 -5.45
C SER A 417 48.44 -12.13 -4.84
N ALA A 418 49.51 -12.07 -4.03
CA ALA A 418 50.37 -10.92 -3.70
C ALA A 418 50.18 -10.10 -2.38
N ASN A 419 51.31 -10.03 -1.65
CA ASN A 419 51.72 -9.09 -0.59
C ASN A 419 50.99 -9.09 0.78
N ARG A 420 51.65 -8.92 1.94
CA ARG A 420 53.03 -9.18 2.46
C ARG A 420 53.08 -8.65 3.92
N LEU A 421 53.90 -9.28 4.77
CA LEU A 421 54.49 -8.79 6.05
C LEU A 421 53.84 -9.17 7.40
N ASP A 422 54.26 -10.34 7.89
CA ASP A 422 54.98 -10.65 9.15
C ASP A 422 54.49 -10.31 10.60
N PRO A 423 54.93 -11.11 11.61
CA PRO A 423 54.28 -11.22 12.93
C PRO A 423 55.25 -11.10 14.14
N THR A 424 54.78 -11.41 15.36
CA THR A 424 55.46 -11.96 16.58
C THR A 424 54.53 -11.74 17.81
N ALA A 425 54.57 -12.39 19.00
CA ALA A 425 55.22 -13.56 19.64
C ALA A 425 54.53 -13.77 21.04
N SER A 426 54.69 -14.81 21.89
CA SER A 426 55.05 -16.25 21.79
C SER A 426 54.90 -16.92 23.20
N ALA A 427 54.72 -18.26 23.31
CA ALA A 427 54.85 -19.11 24.53
C ALA A 427 53.86 -18.88 25.72
N LYS A 428 53.65 -19.75 26.73
CA LYS A 428 53.54 -21.23 26.97
C LYS A 428 53.63 -21.43 28.53
N ILE A 429 52.61 -22.04 29.19
CA ILE A 429 52.62 -23.14 30.24
C ILE A 429 53.58 -23.01 31.48
N PRO A 430 53.34 -23.52 32.74
CA PRO A 430 52.32 -24.45 33.30
C PRO A 430 51.65 -24.11 34.69
N ASP A 431 50.63 -24.93 35.06
CA ASP A 431 50.22 -25.58 36.33
C ASP A 431 50.14 -24.93 37.77
N LEU A 432 49.15 -25.49 38.50
CA LEU A 432 48.62 -25.45 39.91
C LEU A 432 49.63 -25.54 41.10
N PRO A 433 49.27 -25.51 42.44
CA PRO A 433 47.94 -25.70 43.13
C PRO A 433 47.65 -24.88 44.46
N ILE A 434 46.56 -25.24 45.20
CA ILE A 434 46.35 -25.29 46.70
C ILE A 434 45.43 -24.26 47.46
N GLN A 435 44.46 -24.81 48.25
CA GLN A 435 43.66 -24.33 49.44
C GLN A 435 42.80 -23.03 49.37
N GLY A 436 41.68 -22.83 50.11
CA GLY A 436 40.88 -23.62 51.08
C GLY A 436 40.24 -22.70 52.17
N GLY A 437 39.08 -22.91 52.84
CA GLY A 437 37.96 -23.91 52.73
C GLY A 437 37.34 -24.29 54.12
N SER A 438 36.07 -23.92 54.46
CA SER A 438 35.42 -24.32 55.75
C SER A 438 33.88 -24.18 55.90
N ARG A 439 33.28 -25.20 56.57
CA ARG A 439 32.08 -25.26 57.48
C ARG A 439 30.61 -25.14 56.98
N GLU A 440 29.95 -26.29 57.03
CA GLU A 440 28.52 -26.60 57.35
C GLU A 440 28.25 -26.56 58.90
N PRO A 441 27.06 -26.89 59.48
CA PRO A 441 25.85 -27.58 58.94
C PRO A 441 24.45 -27.01 59.35
N GLY A 442 23.36 -27.60 58.82
CA GLY A 442 21.96 -27.33 59.22
C GLY A 442 20.94 -28.38 58.73
N HIS A 443 20.41 -29.18 59.67
CA HIS A 443 19.65 -30.43 59.54
C HIS A 443 18.26 -30.45 58.83
N GLU A 444 18.03 -31.56 58.11
CA GLU A 444 16.87 -32.50 58.12
C GLU A 444 15.42 -32.22 57.64
N ALA A 445 14.85 -33.35 57.20
CA ALA A 445 13.45 -33.81 57.25
C ALA A 445 12.58 -33.66 55.97
N GLN A 446 12.40 -34.74 55.16
CA GLN A 446 11.35 -35.80 55.26
C GLN A 446 10.05 -35.41 54.50
N LEU A 447 9.27 -36.28 53.84
CA LEU A 447 9.35 -37.73 53.51
C LEU A 447 8.29 -38.07 52.41
N ARG A 448 8.28 -39.34 51.99
CA ARG A 448 7.27 -40.08 51.17
C ARG A 448 7.40 -39.95 49.64
N GLN A 449 7.85 -40.99 48.94
CA GLN A 449 7.30 -42.37 48.73
C GLN A 449 6.27 -42.41 47.60
N SER A 450 6.24 -43.42 46.72
CA SER A 450 7.22 -44.49 46.43
C SER A 450 6.76 -45.31 45.19
N ASP A 451 7.64 -46.22 44.73
CA ASP A 451 7.31 -47.50 44.03
C ASP A 451 6.59 -47.46 42.67
N GLU A 452 6.74 -48.41 41.73
CA GLU A 452 7.77 -49.44 41.51
C GLU A 452 7.77 -49.88 40.01
N GLN A 453 8.77 -50.70 39.66
CA GLN A 453 8.78 -51.84 38.73
C GLN A 453 7.44 -52.30 38.06
N SER A 454 7.39 -52.95 36.89
CA SER A 454 8.38 -53.30 35.84
C SER A 454 7.66 -54.02 34.65
N GLU A 455 8.41 -54.33 33.59
CA GLU A 455 8.16 -55.41 32.60
C GLU A 455 6.94 -55.39 31.63
N SER A 456 7.25 -54.97 30.40
CA SER A 456 7.24 -55.84 29.20
C SER A 456 6.00 -55.95 28.28
N ALA A 457 6.33 -56.34 27.04
CA ALA A 457 5.51 -56.98 26.00
C ALA A 457 4.54 -56.16 25.12
N TRP A 458 5.00 -55.93 23.88
CA TRP A 458 4.28 -56.12 22.61
C TRP A 458 2.83 -55.64 22.44
N GLY A 459 2.65 -54.57 21.66
CA GLY A 459 1.37 -54.24 21.02
C GLY A 459 1.57 -53.22 19.89
N LYS A 460 1.32 -53.60 18.64
CA LYS A 460 1.11 -52.63 17.55
C LYS A 460 -0.27 -52.01 17.75
N GLU A 461 -0.42 -50.71 17.61
CA GLU A 461 -1.63 -50.19 16.95
C GLU A 461 -1.47 -48.79 16.34
N ILE A 462 -2.36 -48.51 15.41
CA ILE A 462 -2.38 -47.35 14.52
C ILE A 462 -3.31 -46.31 15.14
N LEU A 463 -2.88 -45.05 15.23
CA LEU A 463 -3.70 -43.96 15.75
C LEU A 463 -3.90 -42.87 14.69
N VAL A 464 -5.09 -42.92 14.07
CA VAL A 464 -5.69 -41.86 13.25
C VAL A 464 -6.60 -41.02 14.15
N PRO A 465 -6.51 -39.68 14.17
CA PRO A 465 -7.57 -38.81 14.65
C PRO A 465 -8.45 -38.31 13.50
N ALA A 466 -9.77 -38.39 13.66
CA ALA A 466 -10.76 -38.00 12.66
C ALA A 466 -11.14 -36.50 12.74
N TYR A 467 -11.73 -35.97 11.65
CA TYR A 467 -12.59 -34.78 11.66
C TYR A 467 -13.67 -34.85 10.56
N LEU A 468 -14.85 -35.36 10.93
CA LEU A 468 -16.15 -34.75 10.57
C LEU A 468 -16.48 -33.73 11.71
N ILE A 469 -17.50 -32.86 11.71
CA ILE A 469 -18.92 -32.97 11.30
C ILE A 469 -19.49 -31.55 11.01
N HIS A 470 -20.63 -31.52 10.31
CA HIS A 470 -21.76 -30.56 10.39
C HIS A 470 -22.02 -29.61 9.21
N LEU A 471 -22.95 -30.06 8.36
CA LEU A 471 -24.02 -29.25 7.77
C LEU A 471 -25.35 -29.98 8.07
N CYS A 472 -26.36 -29.25 8.53
CA CYS A 472 -27.74 -29.74 8.67
C CYS A 472 -28.68 -28.71 8.06
N ASP A 473 -29.50 -29.15 7.10
CA ASP A 473 -30.74 -28.48 6.69
C ASP A 473 -31.91 -29.09 7.47
N ASN A 474 -32.92 -28.26 7.80
CA ASN A 474 -34.26 -28.60 8.26
C ASN A 474 -35.18 -27.48 7.70
N ASP A 475 -36.41 -27.68 7.21
CA ASP A 475 -37.28 -28.86 7.17
C ASP A 475 -38.30 -28.76 6.00
N SER A 476 -38.86 -29.90 5.60
CA SER A 476 -40.16 -30.01 4.90
C SER A 476 -41.31 -30.05 5.95
N ASP A 477 -42.62 -29.98 5.66
CA ASP A 477 -43.35 -30.88 4.75
C ASP A 477 -44.88 -30.58 4.68
N HIS A 478 -45.56 -31.34 3.80
CA HIS A 478 -46.95 -31.82 3.90
C HIS A 478 -48.17 -30.99 3.41
N SER A 479 -48.52 -31.27 2.15
CA SER A 479 -49.70 -32.06 1.70
C SER A 479 -51.15 -31.51 1.70
N GLY A 480 -51.78 -31.59 0.51
CA GLY A 480 -53.16 -32.10 0.40
C GLY A 480 -54.19 -31.22 -0.33
N PRO A 481 -55.19 -31.82 -1.00
CA PRO A 481 -55.47 -31.50 -2.41
C PRO A 481 -56.88 -30.94 -2.68
N HIS A 482 -57.09 -30.28 -3.83
CA HIS A 482 -58.34 -30.37 -4.64
C HIS A 482 -58.25 -29.63 -5.99
N ASP A 483 -58.63 -30.34 -7.07
CA ASP A 483 -59.03 -29.89 -8.42
C ASP A 483 -60.52 -30.39 -8.56
N PRO A 484 -61.43 -29.91 -9.46
CA PRO A 484 -61.15 -29.16 -10.69
C PRO A 484 -62.14 -28.06 -11.17
N ARG A 485 -61.67 -27.27 -12.17
CA ARG A 485 -62.35 -26.82 -13.43
C ARG A 485 -62.34 -25.31 -13.75
N SER A 486 -61.76 -25.02 -14.93
CA SER A 486 -62.22 -24.03 -15.95
C SER A 486 -62.28 -22.53 -15.60
N ARG A 487 -62.05 -21.57 -16.52
CA ARG A 487 -61.41 -21.56 -17.85
C ARG A 487 -61.12 -20.08 -18.18
N HIS A 488 -60.00 -19.81 -18.85
CA HIS A 488 -59.73 -18.66 -19.73
C HIS A 488 -59.78 -17.20 -19.21
N ASN A 489 -58.65 -16.55 -19.47
CA ASN A 489 -58.47 -15.25 -20.13
C ASN A 489 -58.52 -13.92 -19.36
N GLU A 490 -57.61 -13.06 -19.85
CA GLU A 490 -57.53 -11.60 -19.76
C GLU A 490 -57.35 -11.02 -18.33
N ALA A 491 -56.16 -10.53 -17.95
CA ALA A 491 -55.31 -9.44 -18.49
C ALA A 491 -55.68 -8.04 -17.95
N THR A 492 -54.64 -7.21 -17.86
CA THR A 492 -54.63 -5.75 -17.60
C THR A 492 -55.04 -5.21 -16.22
N GLN A 493 -54.03 -4.58 -15.60
CA GLN A 493 -54.02 -3.21 -15.04
C GLN A 493 -54.66 -2.88 -13.67
N GLU A 494 -53.74 -2.44 -12.79
CA GLU A 494 -53.71 -1.13 -12.11
C GLU A 494 -54.84 -0.69 -11.16
N THR A 495 -54.41 -0.57 -9.90
CA THR A 495 -54.57 0.57 -8.98
C THR A 495 -55.89 0.81 -8.24
N ASP A 496 -55.70 1.08 -6.94
CA ASP A 496 -56.46 1.95 -6.03
C ASP A 496 -58.00 1.86 -5.99
N ASP A 497 -58.54 1.55 -4.80
CA ASP A 497 -58.87 2.69 -3.92
C ASP A 497 -58.93 2.36 -2.41
N ARG A 498 -58.05 3.06 -1.68
CA ARG A 498 -58.16 3.66 -0.34
C ARG A 498 -59.10 3.12 0.76
N ASN A 499 -58.48 3.08 1.95
CA ASN A 499 -59.02 3.44 3.27
C ASN A 499 -60.13 2.57 3.91
N LYS A 500 -59.74 1.88 5.00
CA LYS A 500 -60.46 2.02 6.29
C LYS A 500 -59.54 1.82 7.50
N ALA A 501 -59.87 2.54 8.57
CA ALA A 501 -58.99 2.79 9.70
C ALA A 501 -59.00 1.69 10.77
N VAL A 502 -57.93 1.69 11.57
CA VAL A 502 -57.76 0.98 12.85
C VAL A 502 -58.90 1.31 13.84
N ARG A 503 -59.39 0.32 14.58
CA ARG A 503 -59.97 0.47 15.94
C ARG A 503 -59.89 -0.82 16.79
N GLN A 504 -58.71 -1.02 17.38
CA GLN A 504 -58.44 -1.08 18.83
C GLN A 504 -59.42 -1.75 19.84
N VAL A 505 -58.81 -2.35 20.88
CA VAL A 505 -59.31 -2.71 22.24
C VAL A 505 -59.96 -4.10 22.43
N ALA A 506 -59.23 -5.03 23.07
CA ALA A 506 -59.50 -5.49 24.45
C ALA A 506 -58.44 -6.52 24.94
N ASP A 507 -58.08 -6.43 26.22
CA ASP A 507 -57.32 -7.43 27.00
C ASP A 507 -58.25 -8.64 27.33
N PRO A 508 -57.77 -9.87 27.66
CA PRO A 508 -57.18 -10.07 28.99
C PRO A 508 -56.01 -11.09 29.12
N ASP A 509 -55.30 -10.94 30.24
CA ASP A 509 -54.56 -11.96 31.02
C ASP A 509 -53.26 -12.57 30.45
N GLY A 510 -52.13 -12.00 30.88
CA GLY A 510 -50.80 -12.60 30.69
C GLY A 510 -49.59 -11.79 31.19
N VAL A 511 -49.75 -10.90 32.18
CA VAL A 511 -48.69 -9.98 32.62
C VAL A 511 -47.84 -10.56 33.75
N LEU A 512 -46.50 -10.46 33.61
CA LEU A 512 -45.46 -10.09 34.62
C LEU A 512 -44.10 -10.75 34.28
N PRO A 513 -42.95 -10.17 34.67
CA PRO A 513 -42.50 -8.78 34.44
C PRO A 513 -41.07 -8.73 33.80
N PRO A 514 -40.54 -7.55 33.43
CA PRO A 514 -39.32 -7.45 32.60
C PRO A 514 -38.00 -7.19 33.36
N SER A 515 -36.90 -7.19 32.59
CA SER A 515 -35.55 -6.65 32.91
C SER A 515 -34.61 -7.57 33.73
N PRO A 516 -33.26 -7.45 33.62
CA PRO A 516 -32.51 -6.33 33.04
C PRO A 516 -31.62 -6.64 31.83
N THR A 517 -31.47 -5.58 31.04
CA THR A 517 -30.42 -5.27 30.08
C THR A 517 -29.03 -5.83 30.44
N SER A 518 -28.44 -6.65 29.56
CA SER A 518 -26.99 -6.83 29.49
C SER A 518 -26.47 -6.18 28.20
N THR A 519 -25.62 -5.16 28.36
CA THR A 519 -25.00 -4.43 27.25
C THR A 519 -24.16 -5.39 26.39
N PRO A 520 -24.25 -5.32 25.04
CA PRO A 520 -23.40 -6.11 24.17
C PRO A 520 -21.93 -5.72 24.28
N LEU A 521 -21.14 -6.48 23.54
CA LEU A 521 -19.69 -6.56 23.66
C LEU A 521 -19.12 -6.32 22.25
N PRO A 522 -18.27 -5.30 22.04
CA PRO A 522 -17.76 -4.90 20.75
C PRO A 522 -16.50 -5.70 20.43
N PRO A 523 -16.15 -5.75 19.15
CA PRO A 523 -15.10 -6.61 18.69
C PRO A 523 -13.71 -5.98 18.77
N GLU A 524 -12.71 -6.84 18.87
CA GLU A 524 -11.28 -6.54 18.96
C GLU A 524 -10.72 -5.95 17.63
N PRO A 525 -9.73 -5.03 17.66
CA PRO A 525 -9.32 -4.27 16.47
C PRO A 525 -8.35 -4.99 15.51
N LYS A 526 -8.69 -5.04 14.22
CA LYS A 526 -7.85 -5.62 13.13
C LYS A 526 -6.70 -4.69 12.69
N ARG A 527 -5.59 -5.29 12.20
CA ARG A 527 -4.34 -4.61 11.79
C ARG A 527 -4.34 -4.09 10.34
N ASN A 528 -3.58 -3.02 10.09
CA ASN A 528 -3.66 -2.18 8.88
C ASN A 528 -2.77 -2.60 7.69
N GLU A 529 -3.30 -2.49 6.47
CA GLU A 529 -2.55 -2.53 5.20
C GLU A 529 -1.99 -1.15 4.76
N PRO A 530 -0.92 -1.11 3.93
CA PRO A 530 -0.29 0.13 3.48
C PRO A 530 -0.97 0.77 2.24
N VAL A 531 -2.14 1.40 2.44
CA VAL A 531 -2.78 2.45 1.61
C VAL A 531 -1.89 3.06 0.51
N ALA A 532 -2.31 3.17 -0.76
CA ALA A 532 -1.55 3.85 -1.82
C ALA A 532 -1.89 5.35 -2.01
N TRP A 533 -1.06 6.09 -2.77
CA TRP A 533 -1.32 7.51 -3.09
C TRP A 533 -2.52 7.70 -4.05
N SER A 534 -2.81 6.68 -4.86
CA SER A 534 -4.00 6.58 -5.71
C SER A 534 -5.30 6.52 -4.91
N ASP A 535 -5.24 6.19 -3.62
CA ASP A 535 -6.42 5.80 -2.85
C ASP A 535 -6.89 6.92 -1.93
N LEU A 536 -6.19 8.06 -1.93
CA LEU A 536 -6.60 9.26 -1.21
C LEU A 536 -7.97 9.75 -1.73
N PRO A 537 -9.01 9.86 -0.87
CA PRO A 537 -10.28 10.46 -1.26
C PRO A 537 -10.14 11.98 -1.46
N GLN A 538 -11.16 12.60 -2.07
CA GLN A 538 -11.26 14.06 -2.27
C GLN A 538 -10.01 14.72 -2.92
N LYS A 539 -9.37 14.02 -3.87
CA LYS A 539 -8.12 14.44 -4.54
C LYS A 539 -8.12 15.87 -5.09
N GLN A 540 -9.27 16.39 -5.54
CA GLN A 540 -9.38 17.75 -6.07
C GLN A 540 -9.17 18.80 -4.97
N GLN A 541 -9.81 18.63 -3.80
CA GLN A 541 -9.59 19.52 -2.66
C GLN A 541 -8.16 19.38 -2.11
N LEU A 542 -7.65 18.14 -2.00
CA LEU A 542 -6.24 17.90 -1.64
C LEU A 542 -5.26 18.59 -2.59
N PHE A 543 -5.49 18.58 -3.90
CA PHE A 543 -4.63 19.27 -4.86
C PHE A 543 -4.66 20.80 -4.67
N ILE A 544 -5.80 21.37 -4.29
CA ILE A 544 -5.91 22.81 -4.02
C ILE A 544 -5.18 23.19 -2.71
N THR A 545 -4.99 22.26 -1.77
CA THR A 545 -4.10 22.50 -0.62
C THR A 545 -2.64 22.75 -1.02
N LEU A 546 -2.22 22.40 -2.25
CA LEU A 546 -0.89 22.75 -2.77
C LEU A 546 -0.67 24.27 -2.90
N ALA A 547 -1.72 25.10 -2.85
CA ALA A 547 -1.62 26.55 -2.69
C ALA A 547 -0.75 26.96 -1.47
N ARG A 548 -0.61 26.06 -0.47
CA ARG A 548 0.34 26.13 0.65
C ARG A 548 1.78 26.41 0.21
N MET A 549 2.21 25.96 -0.97
CA MET A 549 3.57 26.14 -1.53
C MET A 549 3.99 27.62 -1.67
N SER A 550 3.01 28.52 -1.80
CA SER A 550 3.25 29.96 -2.01
C SER A 550 4.07 30.63 -0.90
N GLU A 551 3.82 30.32 0.36
CA GLU A 551 4.53 30.94 1.50
C GLU A 551 5.97 30.42 1.67
N PRO A 552 6.26 29.10 1.65
CA PRO A 552 7.64 28.60 1.63
C PRO A 552 8.45 29.16 0.47
N LEU A 553 7.83 29.34 -0.71
CA LEU A 553 8.43 29.96 -1.89
C LEU A 553 8.77 31.45 -1.63
N VAL A 554 7.83 32.23 -1.11
CA VAL A 554 8.05 33.65 -0.76
C VAL A 554 9.12 33.80 0.32
N GLN A 555 9.11 32.94 1.35
CA GLN A 555 10.07 33.00 2.44
C GLN A 555 11.50 32.68 1.96
N SER A 556 11.67 31.67 1.10
CA SER A 556 12.97 31.28 0.55
C SER A 556 13.46 32.25 -0.54
N THR A 557 12.56 32.92 -1.27
CA THR A 557 12.88 34.02 -2.19
C THR A 557 13.62 35.16 -1.50
N LEU A 558 13.19 35.57 -0.31
CA LEU A 558 13.87 36.64 0.44
C LEU A 558 15.31 36.26 0.84
N GLN A 559 15.55 34.99 1.16
CA GLN A 559 16.85 34.51 1.64
C GLN A 559 17.99 34.70 0.62
N ALA A 560 17.68 34.77 -0.68
CA ALA A 560 18.68 34.96 -1.73
C ALA A 560 19.27 36.39 -1.80
N TYR A 561 18.53 37.42 -1.35
CA TYR A 561 18.93 38.82 -1.53
C TYR A 561 18.84 39.71 -0.28
N MET A 562 18.26 39.25 0.83
CA MET A 562 18.00 40.09 2.02
C MET A 562 19.26 40.79 2.57
N PHE A 563 20.41 40.11 2.58
CA PHE A 563 21.68 40.72 3.02
C PHE A 563 22.07 41.94 2.17
N TYR A 564 21.96 41.81 0.85
CA TYR A 564 22.24 42.88 -0.10
C TYR A 564 21.21 44.01 -0.05
N GLN A 565 19.93 43.69 0.20
CA GLN A 565 18.88 44.71 0.40
C GLN A 565 19.12 45.54 1.67
N LEU A 566 19.51 44.90 2.78
CA LEU A 566 19.86 45.61 4.01
C LEU A 566 21.09 46.50 3.82
N LYS A 567 22.11 46.01 3.11
CA LYS A 567 23.30 46.80 2.72
C LYS A 567 22.98 47.93 1.72
N TRP A 568 21.89 47.82 0.96
CA TRP A 568 21.42 48.88 0.07
C TRP A 568 20.61 49.97 0.80
N PHE A 569 19.91 49.62 1.89
CA PHE A 569 19.24 50.63 2.74
C PHE A 569 20.24 51.57 3.43
N ASP A 570 21.39 51.05 3.85
CA ASP A 570 22.44 51.82 4.51
C ASP A 570 23.82 51.18 4.20
N PRO A 571 24.56 51.72 3.21
CA PRO A 571 25.85 51.18 2.80
C PRO A 571 26.98 51.32 3.82
N ASP A 572 26.84 52.24 4.78
CA ASP A 572 27.88 52.58 5.76
C ASP A 572 27.85 51.67 7.00
N LEU A 573 26.80 50.85 7.16
CA LEU A 573 26.68 49.91 8.28
C LEU A 573 27.72 48.77 8.21
N PRO A 574 28.38 48.42 9.34
CA PRO A 574 29.22 47.24 9.42
C PRO A 574 28.46 45.95 9.09
N ASP A 575 29.12 45.01 8.41
CA ASP A 575 28.53 43.71 8.02
C ASP A 575 28.01 42.90 9.23
N SER A 576 28.55 43.13 10.42
CA SER A 576 28.06 42.58 11.69
C SER A 576 26.70 43.14 12.12
N THR A 577 26.45 44.42 11.88
CA THR A 577 25.15 45.08 12.14
C THR A 577 24.12 44.66 11.10
N ILE A 578 24.50 44.59 9.82
CA ILE A 578 23.67 44.07 8.73
C ILE A 578 23.25 42.62 9.02
N SER A 579 24.17 41.80 9.52
CA SER A 579 23.89 40.41 9.92
C SER A 579 22.91 40.31 11.10
N ALA A 580 23.01 41.20 12.09
CA ALA A 580 22.05 41.27 13.19
C ALA A 580 20.67 41.74 12.71
N GLN A 581 20.60 42.76 11.84
CA GLN A 581 19.37 43.23 11.20
C GLN A 581 18.70 42.13 10.36
N ALA A 582 19.48 41.31 9.64
CA ALA A 582 18.97 40.16 8.89
C ALA A 582 18.30 39.11 9.81
N GLY A 583 18.90 38.83 10.96
CA GLY A 583 18.31 37.97 11.99
C GLY A 583 17.00 38.53 12.57
N VAL A 584 16.97 39.83 12.89
CA VAL A 584 15.75 40.53 13.36
C VAL A 584 14.65 40.54 12.30
N LEU A 585 14.99 40.82 11.04
CA LEU A 585 14.02 40.87 9.95
C LEU A 585 13.43 39.48 9.66
N HIS A 586 14.24 38.41 9.71
CA HIS A 586 13.74 37.03 9.64
C HIS A 586 12.83 36.69 10.84
N ALA A 587 13.22 37.08 12.05
CA ALA A 587 12.46 36.82 13.28
C ALA A 587 11.15 37.61 13.36
N SER A 588 11.05 38.80 12.76
CA SER A 588 9.84 39.65 12.83
C SER A 588 8.59 38.97 12.24
N PHE A 589 8.76 38.22 11.15
CA PHE A 589 7.67 37.46 10.53
C PHE A 589 7.18 36.34 11.46
N THR A 590 8.10 35.56 12.03
CA THR A 590 7.78 34.43 12.91
C THR A 590 7.29 34.88 14.28
N ALA A 591 7.73 36.03 14.78
CA ALA A 591 7.21 36.69 15.98
C ALA A 591 5.75 37.11 15.80
N ALA A 592 5.45 37.81 14.70
CA ALA A 592 4.10 38.26 14.39
C ALA A 592 3.15 37.07 14.17
N GLN A 593 3.62 36.02 13.49
CA GLN A 593 2.89 34.75 13.34
C GLN A 593 2.66 34.07 14.70
N PHE A 594 3.67 34.03 15.60
CA PHE A 594 3.53 33.43 16.93
C PHE A 594 2.46 34.13 17.79
N VAL A 595 2.41 35.47 17.78
CA VAL A 595 1.39 36.24 18.52
C VAL A 595 -0.01 36.05 17.92
N THR A 596 -0.14 36.00 16.59
CA THR A 596 -1.44 35.99 15.90
C THR A 596 -2.00 34.60 15.60
N ALA A 597 -1.20 33.54 15.60
CA ALA A 597 -1.65 32.18 15.25
C ALA A 597 -2.83 31.70 16.12
N MET A 598 -2.80 31.98 17.43
CA MET A 598 -3.89 31.64 18.36
C MET A 598 -5.15 32.49 18.19
N LEU A 599 -5.05 33.64 17.53
CA LEU A 599 -6.20 34.46 17.14
C LEU A 599 -6.81 33.90 15.85
N TRP A 600 -5.98 33.66 14.82
CA TRP A 600 -6.44 33.08 13.55
C TRP A 600 -7.07 31.70 13.70
N GLY A 601 -6.59 30.84 14.62
CA GLY A 601 -7.26 29.58 14.94
C GLY A 601 -8.69 29.78 15.45
N ARG A 602 -8.90 30.72 16.39
CA ARG A 602 -10.25 31.05 16.90
C ARG A 602 -11.16 31.69 15.86
N VAL A 603 -10.60 32.46 14.92
CA VAL A 603 -11.36 33.03 13.80
C VAL A 603 -11.73 31.94 12.79
N ALA A 604 -10.83 31.00 12.50
CA ALA A 604 -11.07 29.91 11.56
C ALA A 604 -12.15 28.93 12.08
N ASP A 605 -12.18 28.67 13.39
CA ASP A 605 -13.24 27.88 14.04
C ASP A 605 -14.54 28.69 14.28
N SER A 606 -14.59 29.97 13.89
CA SER A 606 -15.78 30.81 14.06
C SER A 606 -16.80 30.59 12.93
N PRO A 607 -18.10 30.36 13.24
CA PRO A 607 -19.13 30.21 12.21
C PRO A 607 -19.44 31.51 11.44
N ARG A 608 -18.77 32.64 11.75
CA ARG A 608 -18.86 33.89 10.99
C ARG A 608 -17.80 34.05 9.90
N ALA A 609 -16.76 33.21 9.91
CA ALA A 609 -15.63 33.33 8.98
C ALA A 609 -15.31 32.00 8.28
N GLY A 610 -15.26 30.88 9.00
CA GLY A 610 -14.80 29.61 8.44
C GLY A 610 -13.30 29.57 8.15
N ARG A 611 -12.80 28.40 7.78
CA ARG A 611 -11.37 28.14 7.55
C ARG A 611 -10.90 28.67 6.22
N LYS A 612 -11.73 28.59 5.19
CA LYS A 612 -11.43 29.09 3.84
C LYS A 612 -11.19 30.60 3.84
N THR A 613 -11.99 31.36 4.58
CA THR A 613 -11.84 32.82 4.68
C THR A 613 -10.52 33.20 5.36
N VAL A 614 -10.13 32.53 6.45
CA VAL A 614 -8.85 32.80 7.12
C VAL A 614 -7.66 32.48 6.20
N LEU A 615 -7.74 31.38 5.44
CA LEU A 615 -6.73 31.04 4.44
C LEU A 615 -6.61 32.10 3.33
N LEU A 616 -7.73 32.63 2.86
CA LEU A 616 -7.76 33.72 1.88
C LEU A 616 -7.18 35.03 2.45
N ILE A 617 -7.54 35.40 3.68
CA ILE A 617 -6.98 36.59 4.36
C ILE A 617 -5.46 36.45 4.49
N GLY A 618 -4.94 35.28 4.88
CA GLY A 618 -3.50 35.08 5.00
C GLY A 618 -2.76 35.11 3.67
N LEU A 619 -3.34 34.58 2.59
CA LEU A 619 -2.75 34.66 1.25
C LEU A 619 -2.73 36.10 0.71
N CYS A 620 -3.85 36.82 0.83
CA CYS A 620 -3.96 38.22 0.42
C CYS A 620 -3.08 39.16 1.27
N GLY A 621 -3.04 38.96 2.59
CA GLY A 621 -2.20 39.72 3.51
C GLY A 621 -0.71 39.49 3.29
N THR A 622 -0.30 38.25 3.00
CA THR A 622 1.08 37.95 2.57
C THR A 622 1.39 38.59 1.22
N SER A 623 0.44 38.61 0.27
CA SER A 623 0.60 39.25 -1.05
C SER A 623 0.86 40.76 -0.92
N LEU A 624 0.03 41.46 -0.13
CA LEU A 624 0.21 42.89 0.17
C LEU A 624 1.53 43.17 0.91
N SER A 625 1.92 42.30 1.85
CA SER A 625 3.21 42.37 2.55
C SER A 625 4.39 42.26 1.57
N CYS A 626 4.35 41.34 0.61
CA CYS A 626 5.38 41.23 -0.43
C CYS A 626 5.51 42.53 -1.24
N LEU A 627 4.39 43.09 -1.73
CA LEU A 627 4.42 44.35 -2.48
C LEU A 627 5.05 45.48 -1.66
N GLY A 628 4.56 45.71 -0.44
CA GLY A 628 5.11 46.75 0.44
C GLY A 628 6.59 46.54 0.77
N PHE A 629 7.02 45.28 0.97
CA PHE A 629 8.41 44.93 1.21
C PHE A 629 9.31 45.16 -0.01
N GLY A 630 8.81 44.93 -1.23
CA GLY A 630 9.53 45.19 -2.47
C GLY A 630 9.75 46.67 -2.77
N PHE A 631 8.86 47.54 -2.28
CA PHE A 631 8.95 49.01 -2.40
C PHE A 631 9.53 49.69 -1.15
N ALA A 632 9.93 48.94 -0.12
CA ALA A 632 10.55 49.49 1.07
C ALA A 632 11.91 50.12 0.73
N THR A 633 12.17 51.32 1.24
CA THR A 633 13.45 52.04 1.09
C THR A 633 14.20 52.21 2.42
N SER A 634 13.71 51.59 3.51
CA SER A 634 14.37 51.60 4.81
C SER A 634 14.10 50.33 5.60
N PHE A 635 15.02 50.01 6.53
CA PHE A 635 14.91 48.87 7.44
C PHE A 635 13.56 48.85 8.19
N TRP A 636 13.09 50.00 8.68
CA TRP A 636 11.84 50.10 9.44
C TRP A 636 10.59 49.84 8.58
N GLN A 637 10.56 50.33 7.33
CA GLN A 637 9.47 50.01 6.39
C GLN A 637 9.46 48.51 6.07
N ALA A 638 10.63 47.95 5.77
CA ALA A 638 10.80 46.51 5.52
C ALA A 638 10.31 45.68 6.73
N LEU A 639 10.68 46.07 7.95
CA LEU A 639 10.25 45.43 9.19
C LEU A 639 8.72 45.49 9.41
N VAL A 640 8.09 46.64 9.16
CA VAL A 640 6.63 46.81 9.28
C VAL A 640 5.89 45.90 8.27
N PHE A 641 6.27 45.93 6.99
CA PHE A 641 5.64 45.05 6.00
C PHE A 641 5.88 43.57 6.30
N ARG A 642 7.06 43.21 6.82
CA ARG A 642 7.38 41.84 7.25
C ARG A 642 6.50 41.39 8.43
N THR A 643 6.26 42.29 9.39
CA THR A 643 5.40 42.09 10.55
C THR A 643 3.93 41.92 10.13
N ILE A 644 3.43 42.74 9.19
CA ILE A 644 2.07 42.60 8.62
C ILE A 644 1.91 41.25 7.90
N GLY A 645 2.92 40.81 7.15
CA GLY A 645 2.93 39.51 6.49
C GLY A 645 2.85 38.34 7.48
N GLY A 646 3.59 38.42 8.60
CA GLY A 646 3.49 37.42 9.66
C GLY A 646 2.18 37.48 10.43
N ALA A 647 1.69 38.68 10.73
CA ALA A 647 0.48 38.94 11.53
C ALA A 647 -0.82 38.52 10.82
N THR A 648 -0.83 38.46 9.49
CA THR A 648 -1.96 37.96 8.69
C THR A 648 -1.92 36.46 8.45
N ASN A 649 -0.80 35.79 8.74
CA ASN A 649 -0.54 34.43 8.27
C ASN A 649 -0.79 33.34 9.33
N GLY A 650 -2.06 32.93 9.44
CA GLY A 650 -2.49 31.72 10.16
C GLY A 650 -2.43 30.42 9.35
N ASN A 651 -1.95 30.45 8.09
CA ASN A 651 -2.21 29.44 7.08
C ASN A 651 -1.67 28.04 7.41
N VAL A 652 -0.56 27.95 8.16
CA VAL A 652 0.06 26.66 8.57
C VAL A 652 -0.91 25.80 9.39
N GLY A 653 -1.56 26.40 10.38
CA GLY A 653 -2.44 25.69 11.33
C GLY A 653 -3.78 25.35 10.69
N VAL A 654 -4.36 26.32 9.98
CA VAL A 654 -5.63 26.14 9.25
C VAL A 654 -5.49 25.04 8.19
N MET A 655 -4.41 25.02 7.40
CA MET A 655 -4.24 23.97 6.38
C MET A 655 -4.07 22.57 6.99
N ARG A 656 -3.41 22.43 8.15
CA ARG A 656 -3.29 21.14 8.85
C ARG A 656 -4.65 20.62 9.32
N THR A 657 -5.51 21.50 9.85
CA THR A 657 -6.87 21.13 10.28
C THR A 657 -7.78 20.80 9.08
N MET A 658 -7.73 21.59 8.00
CA MET A 658 -8.47 21.30 6.77
C MET A 658 -8.10 19.92 6.18
N ILE A 659 -6.81 19.58 6.10
CA ILE A 659 -6.36 18.27 5.57
C ILE A 659 -6.91 17.10 6.40
N SER A 660 -6.96 17.21 7.74
CA SER A 660 -7.56 16.17 8.60
C SER A 660 -9.08 16.05 8.51
N GLU A 661 -9.77 17.07 7.99
CA GLU A 661 -11.24 17.08 7.85
C GLU A 661 -11.71 16.65 6.46
N ILE A 662 -10.93 16.99 5.43
CA ILE A 662 -10.99 16.42 4.07
C ILE A 662 -10.73 14.91 4.16
N ILE A 663 -9.75 14.49 4.99
CA ILE A 663 -9.36 13.09 5.16
C ILE A 663 -9.73 12.60 6.56
N ARG A 664 -11.02 12.25 6.74
CA ARG A 664 -11.59 11.78 8.02
C ARG A 664 -11.05 10.42 8.49
N GLU A 665 -10.61 9.58 7.57
CA GLU A 665 -10.14 8.22 7.86
C GLU A 665 -8.64 8.18 8.25
N LYS A 666 -8.33 7.77 9.50
CA LYS A 666 -6.96 7.72 10.06
C LYS A 666 -5.93 7.04 9.12
N LYS A 667 -6.31 5.98 8.38
CA LYS A 667 -5.43 5.25 7.44
C LYS A 667 -4.87 6.13 6.30
N TYR A 668 -5.62 7.11 5.80
CA TYR A 668 -5.19 8.00 4.72
C TYR A 668 -4.45 9.25 5.24
N GLN A 669 -4.71 9.66 6.49
CA GLN A 669 -4.17 10.91 7.06
C GLN A 669 -2.64 10.98 7.03
N SER A 670 -1.94 9.90 7.35
CA SER A 670 -0.46 9.86 7.33
C SER A 670 0.11 10.34 5.99
N ARG A 671 -0.46 9.88 4.86
CA ARG A 671 -0.02 10.29 3.51
C ARG A 671 -0.50 11.68 3.13
N ALA A 672 -1.73 12.06 3.51
CA ALA A 672 -2.22 13.41 3.27
C ALA A 672 -1.36 14.48 3.98
N PHE A 673 -0.90 14.21 5.21
CA PHE A 673 0.01 15.09 5.94
C PHE A 673 1.41 15.20 5.31
N LEU A 674 1.87 14.23 4.51
CA LEU A 674 3.13 14.30 3.76
C LEU A 674 3.11 15.31 2.59
N LEU A 675 1.93 15.78 2.14
CA LEU A 675 1.83 16.85 1.13
C LEU A 675 2.40 18.19 1.64
N LEU A 676 2.32 18.45 2.94
CA LEU A 676 2.85 19.67 3.57
C LEU A 676 4.39 19.80 3.50
N PRO A 677 5.21 18.80 3.90
CA PRO A 677 6.66 18.86 3.70
C PRO A 677 7.06 18.74 2.23
N MET A 678 6.27 18.10 1.36
CA MET A 678 6.55 18.08 -0.10
C MET A 678 6.44 19.49 -0.70
N THR A 679 5.32 20.18 -0.49
CA THR A 679 5.12 21.58 -0.95
C THR A 679 6.17 22.54 -0.39
N PHE A 680 6.58 22.34 0.87
CA PHE A 680 7.67 23.10 1.49
C PHE A 680 9.00 22.96 0.76
N ASN A 681 9.42 21.74 0.39
CA ASN A 681 10.66 21.54 -0.37
C ASN A 681 10.58 22.12 -1.80
N CYS A 682 9.43 22.02 -2.48
CA CYS A 682 9.24 22.67 -3.78
C CYS A 682 9.42 24.20 -3.69
N GLY A 683 8.90 24.84 -2.64
CA GLY A 683 9.12 26.25 -2.37
C GLY A 683 10.59 26.60 -2.07
N ILE A 684 11.34 25.72 -1.40
CA ILE A 684 12.79 25.89 -1.17
C ILE A 684 13.60 25.79 -2.48
N ILE A 685 13.15 25.06 -3.50
CA ILE A 685 13.82 25.03 -4.80
C ILE A 685 13.50 26.31 -5.60
N LEU A 686 12.22 26.61 -5.79
CA LEU A 686 11.78 27.66 -6.71
C LEU A 686 12.08 29.07 -6.19
N GLY A 687 11.89 29.30 -4.89
CA GLY A 687 11.98 30.64 -4.31
C GLY A 687 13.38 31.27 -4.41
N PRO A 688 14.47 30.61 -4.00
CA PRO A 688 15.82 31.19 -4.05
C PRO A 688 16.34 31.39 -5.48
N ILE A 689 15.94 30.54 -6.43
CA ILE A 689 16.21 30.75 -7.86
C ILE A 689 15.54 32.04 -8.32
N MET A 690 14.25 32.20 -8.00
CA MET A 690 13.48 33.40 -8.34
C MET A 690 14.06 34.66 -7.69
N GLY A 691 14.43 34.60 -6.40
CA GLY A 691 15.05 35.70 -5.67
C GLY A 691 16.44 36.07 -6.20
N GLY A 692 17.27 35.08 -6.52
CA GLY A 692 18.63 35.28 -7.01
C GLY A 692 18.70 35.79 -8.46
N LEU A 693 17.78 35.37 -9.33
CA LEU A 693 17.74 35.82 -10.74
C LEU A 693 17.10 37.20 -10.92
N LEU A 694 16.13 37.56 -10.08
CA LEU A 694 15.33 38.80 -10.25
C LEU A 694 15.77 39.96 -9.35
N SER A 695 16.68 39.74 -8.40
CA SER A 695 17.21 40.82 -7.55
C SER A 695 18.19 41.71 -8.32
N ASP A 696 18.07 43.02 -8.11
CA ASP A 696 18.79 44.08 -8.80
C ASP A 696 18.87 43.88 -10.33
N PRO A 697 17.76 43.99 -11.08
CA PRO A 697 17.79 43.82 -12.54
C PRO A 697 18.71 44.81 -13.25
N ALA A 698 18.89 46.01 -12.70
CA ALA A 698 19.71 47.07 -13.28
C ALA A 698 21.21 46.72 -13.23
N GLY A 699 21.72 46.28 -12.07
CA GLY A 699 23.10 45.77 -11.96
C GLY A 699 23.29 44.38 -12.57
N SER A 700 22.27 43.51 -12.48
CA SER A 700 22.32 42.13 -12.97
C SER A 700 22.25 41.98 -14.50
N TYR A 701 21.56 42.90 -15.18
CA TYR A 701 21.31 42.87 -16.63
C TYR A 701 21.36 44.29 -17.24
N PRO A 702 22.52 45.00 -17.18
CA PRO A 702 22.60 46.41 -17.52
C PRO A 702 22.19 46.72 -18.96
N GLY A 703 22.43 45.82 -19.92
CA GLY A 703 22.03 45.99 -21.32
C GLY A 703 20.53 45.90 -21.61
N LEU A 704 19.71 45.44 -20.65
CA LEU A 704 18.24 45.33 -20.80
C LEU A 704 17.47 46.24 -19.84
N PHE A 705 17.99 46.47 -18.63
CA PHE A 705 17.29 47.20 -17.57
C PHE A 705 18.08 48.35 -16.94
N GLY A 706 19.35 48.57 -17.34
CA GLY A 706 20.24 49.57 -16.74
C GLY A 706 19.85 51.03 -16.99
N SER A 707 18.95 51.30 -17.95
CA SER A 707 18.42 52.65 -18.26
C SER A 707 17.02 52.93 -17.69
N VAL A 708 16.47 52.02 -16.87
CA VAL A 708 15.09 52.10 -16.39
C VAL A 708 15.07 52.56 -14.93
N ASP A 709 14.71 53.83 -14.71
CA ASP A 709 14.64 54.48 -13.38
C ASP A 709 13.91 53.66 -12.31
N PHE A 710 12.88 52.91 -12.70
CA PHE A 710 12.14 52.03 -11.78
C PHE A 710 13.02 50.96 -11.12
N PHE A 711 13.88 50.28 -11.90
CA PHE A 711 14.75 49.23 -11.36
C PHE A 711 15.96 49.78 -10.62
N ILE A 712 16.39 51.02 -10.91
CA ILE A 712 17.43 51.73 -10.16
C ILE A 712 16.88 52.19 -8.80
N LYS A 713 15.64 52.71 -8.76
CA LYS A 713 14.99 53.20 -7.54
C LYS A 713 14.50 52.08 -6.62
N TYR A 714 14.08 50.95 -7.20
CA TYR A 714 13.56 49.79 -6.46
C TYR A 714 14.17 48.45 -6.96
N PRO A 715 15.48 48.21 -6.72
CA PRO A 715 16.18 47.03 -7.23
C PRO A 715 15.63 45.69 -6.71
N TYR A 716 14.88 45.69 -5.61
CA TYR A 716 14.28 44.48 -5.01
C TYR A 716 12.76 44.37 -5.21
N ALA A 717 12.12 45.26 -5.99
CA ALA A 717 10.68 45.17 -6.25
C ALA A 717 10.31 43.95 -7.12
N THR A 718 11.11 43.65 -8.14
CA THR A 718 10.85 42.58 -9.13
C THR A 718 10.57 41.19 -8.53
N PRO A 719 11.42 40.60 -7.65
CA PRO A 719 11.12 39.31 -7.05
C PRO A 719 9.86 39.36 -6.18
N ASN A 720 9.58 40.48 -5.53
CA ASN A 720 8.44 40.65 -4.65
C ASN A 720 7.10 40.84 -5.41
N ILE A 721 7.12 41.53 -6.55
CA ILE A 721 5.95 41.63 -7.46
C ILE A 721 5.58 40.26 -8.00
N ILE A 722 6.56 39.46 -8.45
CA ILE A 722 6.29 38.11 -8.97
C ILE A 722 5.82 37.17 -7.85
N SER A 723 6.40 37.27 -6.65
CA SER A 723 5.88 36.59 -5.44
C SER A 723 4.43 36.99 -5.13
N SER A 724 4.07 38.26 -5.26
CA SER A 724 2.70 38.77 -5.05
C SER A 724 1.72 38.21 -6.07
N VAL A 725 2.09 38.16 -7.35
CA VAL A 725 1.28 37.56 -8.43
C VAL A 725 1.06 36.07 -8.17
N PHE A 726 2.10 35.34 -7.75
CA PHE A 726 1.99 33.93 -7.38
C PHE A 726 1.01 33.71 -6.21
N LEU A 727 1.07 34.55 -5.18
CA LEU A 727 0.12 34.54 -4.05
C LEU A 727 -1.30 34.88 -4.48
N ALA A 728 -1.50 35.82 -5.41
CA ALA A 728 -2.81 36.19 -5.94
C ALA A 728 -3.44 35.04 -6.75
N ILE A 729 -2.65 34.33 -7.57
CA ILE A 729 -3.10 33.12 -8.29
C ILE A 729 -3.47 32.01 -7.29
N ALA A 730 -2.68 31.81 -6.23
CA ALA A 730 -2.98 30.85 -5.18
C ALA A 730 -4.27 31.19 -4.42
N ALA A 731 -4.50 32.47 -4.09
CA ALA A 731 -5.74 32.94 -3.48
C ALA A 731 -6.95 32.74 -4.40
N LEU A 732 -6.81 33.03 -5.70
CA LEU A 732 -7.86 32.80 -6.69
C LEU A 732 -8.23 31.32 -6.83
N ALA A 733 -7.24 30.42 -6.84
CA ALA A 733 -7.45 28.98 -6.89
C ALA A 733 -8.19 28.46 -5.64
N VAL A 734 -7.82 28.94 -4.45
CA VAL A 734 -8.53 28.64 -3.19
C VAL A 734 -9.96 29.17 -3.21
N TRP A 735 -10.18 30.40 -3.69
CA TRP A 735 -11.50 31.02 -3.73
C TRP A 735 -12.48 30.30 -4.67
N LEU A 736 -11.99 29.89 -5.85
CA LEU A 736 -12.78 29.21 -6.87
C LEU A 736 -13.01 27.72 -6.60
N GLY A 737 -12.04 27.02 -6.01
CA GLY A 737 -12.04 25.55 -5.98
C GLY A 737 -12.03 24.88 -4.60
N LEU A 738 -11.66 25.58 -3.53
CA LEU A 738 -11.70 25.00 -2.19
C LEU A 738 -13.10 25.14 -1.60
N GLU A 739 -13.61 24.09 -0.97
CA GLU A 739 -14.86 24.13 -0.21
C GLU A 739 -14.56 24.39 1.26
N GLU A 740 -15.54 24.89 2.01
CA GLU A 740 -15.38 25.11 3.45
C GLU A 740 -15.40 23.76 4.18
N THR A 741 -14.44 23.52 5.08
CA THR A 741 -14.29 22.24 5.80
C THR A 741 -14.89 22.29 7.21
N LEU A 742 -15.21 23.48 7.72
CA LEU A 742 -15.85 23.64 9.02
C LEU A 742 -17.26 23.01 9.02
N ASP A 743 -17.45 21.94 9.79
CA ASP A 743 -18.75 21.23 9.91
C ASP A 743 -19.92 22.19 10.24
N ALA A 744 -19.69 23.27 10.98
CA ALA A 744 -20.72 24.26 11.33
C ALA A 744 -21.19 25.16 10.17
N LEU A 745 -20.48 25.16 9.03
CA LEU A 745 -20.81 25.89 7.81
C LEU A 745 -21.03 24.95 6.60
N ARG A 746 -20.98 23.64 6.82
CA ARG A 746 -21.05 22.62 5.76
C ARG A 746 -22.42 22.54 5.09
N ASP A 747 -23.48 22.78 5.85
CA ASP A 747 -24.88 22.72 5.40
C ASP A 747 -25.40 24.09 4.92
N TYR A 748 -24.54 25.13 4.90
CA TYR A 748 -24.89 26.44 4.35
C TYR A 748 -24.74 26.43 2.81
N PRO A 749 -25.58 27.18 2.07
CA PRO A 749 -25.59 27.13 0.61
C PRO A 749 -24.27 27.61 0.01
N GLN A 750 -23.59 26.73 -0.74
CA GLN A 750 -22.24 26.86 -1.31
C GLN A 750 -21.72 28.29 -1.54
N ASP A 751 -20.46 28.56 -1.20
CA ASP A 751 -19.81 29.85 -1.45
C ASP A 751 -19.98 30.35 -2.89
N VAL A 752 -20.17 31.66 -3.04
CA VAL A 752 -20.21 32.35 -4.35
C VAL A 752 -18.98 32.01 -5.20
N GLY A 753 -17.79 31.99 -4.59
CA GLY A 753 -16.54 31.61 -5.27
C GLY A 753 -16.56 30.18 -5.81
N SER A 754 -17.01 29.21 -5.01
CA SER A 754 -17.12 27.81 -5.42
C SER A 754 -18.18 27.59 -6.51
N ARG A 755 -19.31 28.30 -6.47
CA ARG A 755 -20.31 28.28 -7.55
C ARG A 755 -19.77 28.83 -8.87
N ILE A 756 -19.00 29.92 -8.82
CA ILE A 756 -18.32 30.49 -10.00
C ILE A 756 -17.26 29.52 -10.52
N GLY A 757 -16.48 28.89 -9.64
CA GLY A 757 -15.49 27.87 -10.02
C GLY A 757 -16.10 26.68 -10.72
N HIS A 758 -17.20 26.11 -10.20
CA HIS A 758 -17.93 25.02 -10.86
C HIS A 758 -18.47 25.44 -12.25
N ARG A 759 -19.03 26.64 -12.38
CA ARG A 759 -19.47 27.18 -13.68
C ARG A 759 -18.29 27.33 -14.65
N LEU A 760 -17.17 27.90 -14.21
CA LEU A 760 -15.98 28.09 -15.03
C LEU A 760 -15.35 26.75 -15.46
N ALA A 761 -15.25 25.78 -14.55
CA ALA A 761 -14.78 24.43 -14.85
C ALA A 761 -15.69 23.73 -15.87
N SER A 762 -17.02 23.88 -15.76
CA SER A 762 -17.97 23.35 -16.74
C SER A 762 -17.82 24.01 -18.12
N PHE A 763 -17.55 25.32 -18.16
CA PHE A 763 -17.33 26.09 -19.39
C PHE A 763 -16.01 25.72 -20.07
N VAL A 764 -14.91 25.63 -19.31
CA VAL A 764 -13.60 25.20 -19.81
C VAL A 764 -13.66 23.76 -20.31
N ARG A 765 -14.32 22.85 -19.58
CA ARG A 765 -14.54 21.47 -20.04
C ARG A 765 -15.35 21.44 -21.35
N ARG A 766 -16.42 22.22 -21.46
CA ARG A 766 -17.20 22.35 -22.72
C ARG A 766 -16.41 22.97 -23.88
N ARG A 767 -15.46 23.89 -23.63
CA ARG A 767 -14.75 24.63 -24.69
C ARG A 767 -13.44 23.99 -25.15
N PHE A 768 -12.71 23.30 -24.27
CA PHE A 768 -11.44 22.64 -24.60
C PHE A 768 -11.55 21.12 -24.80
N PHE A 769 -12.53 20.45 -24.18
CA PHE A 769 -12.78 19.01 -24.38
C PHE A 769 -13.99 18.74 -25.27
N SER A 770 -14.25 19.63 -26.25
CA SER A 770 -15.27 19.43 -27.27
C SER A 770 -14.75 18.55 -28.41
N ARG A 771 -14.74 17.22 -28.20
CA ARG A 771 -14.83 16.27 -29.31
C ARG A 771 -15.44 14.93 -28.87
N ASN A 772 -16.56 14.59 -29.51
CA ASN A 772 -17.29 13.34 -29.47
C ASN A 772 -17.77 12.82 -28.10
N THR A 773 -18.92 13.34 -27.66
CA THR A 773 -19.91 12.55 -26.90
C THR A 773 -21.31 12.80 -27.48
N HIS A 774 -21.85 11.80 -28.20
CA HIS A 774 -23.26 11.71 -28.56
C HIS A 774 -23.75 10.30 -28.20
N GLY A 775 -24.78 10.22 -27.35
CA GLY A 775 -25.40 8.97 -26.90
C GLY A 775 -24.60 8.23 -25.81
N GLY A 776 -25.10 8.01 -24.60
CA GLY A 776 -26.35 8.53 -24.04
C GLY A 776 -26.48 8.17 -22.56
N TYR A 777 -26.23 9.14 -21.68
CA TYR A 777 -26.74 9.16 -20.30
C TYR A 777 -26.84 10.64 -19.91
N ALA A 778 -28.05 11.17 -19.83
CA ALA A 778 -28.27 12.51 -19.31
C ALA A 778 -28.08 12.45 -17.80
N ALA A 779 -27.07 13.17 -17.28
CA ALA A 779 -26.92 13.33 -15.85
C ALA A 779 -28.14 14.09 -15.30
N ILE A 780 -28.96 13.40 -14.51
CA ILE A 780 -30.03 14.03 -13.74
C ILE A 780 -29.37 15.08 -12.82
N PRO A 781 -29.85 16.33 -12.79
CA PRO A 781 -29.32 17.32 -11.85
C PRO A 781 -29.60 16.86 -10.43
N THR A 782 -28.56 16.69 -9.62
CA THR A 782 -28.71 16.59 -8.17
C THR A 782 -28.98 17.99 -7.61
N GLU A 783 -30.22 18.44 -7.77
CA GLU A 783 -30.85 19.28 -6.74
C GLU A 783 -31.35 18.35 -5.64
N ASP A 784 -31.18 18.75 -4.39
CA ASP A 784 -31.50 17.94 -3.22
C ASP A 784 -33.01 17.73 -3.11
N VAL A 785 -33.51 16.59 -3.57
CA VAL A 785 -34.87 16.13 -3.25
C VAL A 785 -34.87 15.63 -1.82
N GLU A 786 -35.05 16.55 -0.87
CA GLU A 786 -35.38 16.21 0.50
C GLU A 786 -36.72 15.46 0.54
N LEU A 787 -36.65 14.15 0.78
CA LEU A 787 -37.76 13.36 1.31
C LEU A 787 -37.41 12.97 2.76
N ALA A 788 -37.49 13.97 3.65
CA ALA A 788 -37.61 13.75 5.08
C ALA A 788 -39.12 13.73 5.45
N PRO A 789 -39.54 12.94 6.45
CA PRO A 789 -40.94 12.52 6.57
C PRO A 789 -41.80 13.46 7.44
N ASP A 790 -43.12 13.27 7.40
CA ASP A 790 -44.06 13.83 8.39
C ASP A 790 -43.80 13.19 9.76
N GLY A 791 -42.87 13.81 10.48
CA GLY A 791 -42.32 13.37 11.76
C GLY A 791 -40.96 14.04 11.91
N GLU A 792 -40.89 15.07 12.77
CA GLU A 792 -39.81 16.06 12.78
C GLU A 792 -38.42 15.44 12.56
N PRO A 793 -37.62 15.99 11.62
CA PRO A 793 -36.28 15.50 11.39
C PRO A 793 -35.41 15.86 12.58
N VAL A 794 -35.34 14.95 13.56
CA VAL A 794 -34.20 14.88 14.48
C VAL A 794 -33.00 14.48 13.65
N THR A 795 -32.42 15.48 12.97
CA THR A 795 -31.07 15.40 12.43
C THR A 795 -30.19 14.96 13.60
N LYS A 796 -29.76 13.70 13.61
CA LYS A 796 -28.78 13.22 14.58
C LYS A 796 -27.47 13.92 14.24
N ARG A 797 -27.32 15.13 14.79
CA ARG A 797 -26.07 15.89 14.80
C ARG A 797 -24.96 14.91 15.15
N PRO A 798 -23.84 14.87 14.41
CA PRO A 798 -22.78 13.91 14.67
C PRO A 798 -22.36 14.03 16.14
N VAL A 799 -22.57 12.95 16.90
CA VAL A 799 -22.32 12.95 18.34
C VAL A 799 -20.85 13.27 18.55
N ARG A 800 -20.57 14.24 19.43
CA ARG A 800 -19.18 14.61 19.74
C ARG A 800 -18.49 13.40 20.35
N ARG A 801 -17.56 12.78 19.60
CA ARG A 801 -16.78 11.59 20.00
C ARG A 801 -16.00 11.75 21.31
N TYR A 802 -15.84 12.98 21.81
CA TYR A 802 -15.35 13.29 23.15
C TYR A 802 -16.24 14.37 23.77
N THR A 803 -16.83 14.07 24.92
CA THR A 803 -17.72 14.98 25.67
C THR A 803 -16.93 15.91 26.58
N GLN A 804 -15.86 15.40 27.21
CA GLN A 804 -14.97 16.18 28.07
C GLN A 804 -13.71 16.65 27.33
N ARG A 805 -13.19 17.83 27.72
CA ARG A 805 -11.90 18.36 27.25
C ARG A 805 -10.90 18.33 28.39
N LEU A 806 -9.70 17.79 28.12
CA LEU A 806 -8.67 17.66 29.15
C LEU A 806 -8.28 19.04 29.70
N PRO A 807 -8.28 19.28 31.02
CA PRO A 807 -7.93 20.56 31.59
C PRO A 807 -6.51 20.97 31.19
N PHE A 808 -6.34 22.22 30.72
CA PHE A 808 -5.08 22.71 30.11
C PHE A 808 -3.81 22.39 30.92
N ARG A 809 -3.90 22.43 32.27
CA ARG A 809 -2.77 22.09 33.16
C ARG A 809 -2.36 20.61 33.13
N ARG A 810 -3.30 19.69 32.92
CA ARG A 810 -3.02 18.23 32.87
C ARG A 810 -2.43 17.78 31.53
N MET A 811 -2.47 18.61 30.49
CA MET A 811 -1.90 18.27 29.17
C MET A 811 -0.37 18.14 29.18
N PHE A 812 0.32 18.73 30.16
CA PHE A 812 1.77 18.78 30.22
C PHE A 812 2.34 17.55 30.95
N THR A 813 2.24 16.37 30.32
CA THR A 813 2.93 15.17 30.81
C THR A 813 4.44 15.31 30.66
N ARG A 814 5.20 14.40 31.29
CA ARG A 814 6.66 14.35 31.12
C ARG A 814 7.04 14.14 29.65
N ASN A 815 6.32 13.32 28.89
CA ASN A 815 6.64 13.03 27.50
C ASN A 815 6.27 14.20 26.57
N VAL A 816 5.10 14.83 26.74
CA VAL A 816 4.73 16.08 26.05
C VAL A 816 5.79 17.16 26.27
N THR A 817 6.19 17.34 27.54
CA THR A 817 7.17 18.37 27.91
C THR A 817 8.55 18.08 27.29
N MET A 818 9.05 16.84 27.36
CA MET A 818 10.33 16.47 26.73
C MET A 818 10.26 16.55 25.20
N THR A 819 9.13 16.20 24.59
CA THR A 819 8.91 16.31 23.13
C THR A 819 8.85 17.77 22.69
N PHE A 820 8.26 18.67 23.48
CA PHE A 820 8.29 20.11 23.24
C PHE A 820 9.68 20.72 23.45
N VAL A 821 10.46 20.27 24.45
CA VAL A 821 11.86 20.67 24.61
C VAL A 821 12.69 20.23 23.41
N ALA A 822 12.53 18.98 22.95
CA ALA A 822 13.21 18.49 21.75
C ALA A 822 12.76 19.25 20.47
N ASN A 823 11.48 19.56 20.32
CA ASN A 823 10.93 20.39 19.24
C ASN A 823 11.51 21.82 19.26
N PHE A 824 11.69 22.40 20.46
CA PHE A 824 12.30 23.71 20.63
C PHE A 824 13.79 23.68 20.25
N LEU A 825 14.55 22.69 20.75
CA LEU A 825 15.97 22.53 20.42
C LEU A 825 16.19 22.29 18.92
N LEU A 826 15.40 21.40 18.31
CA LEU A 826 15.45 21.15 16.87
C LEU A 826 15.05 22.40 16.07
N GLY A 827 13.97 23.08 16.49
CA GLY A 827 13.47 24.29 15.86
C GLY A 827 14.43 25.48 15.94
N ILE A 828 15.14 25.65 17.07
CA ILE A 828 16.06 26.78 17.27
C ILE A 828 17.31 26.58 16.42
N HIS A 829 17.93 25.40 16.40
CA HIS A 829 19.16 25.22 15.63
C HIS A 829 18.91 25.13 14.11
N ILE A 830 17.82 24.49 13.66
CA ILE A 830 17.43 24.51 12.23
C ILE A 830 17.01 25.91 11.80
N GLY A 831 16.19 26.61 12.59
CA GLY A 831 15.75 27.97 12.29
C GLY A 831 16.92 28.95 12.19
N THR A 832 17.86 28.86 13.13
CA THR A 832 19.08 29.69 13.13
C THR A 832 19.99 29.35 11.96
N PHE A 833 20.23 28.06 11.68
CA PHE A 833 21.00 27.64 10.49
C PHE A 833 20.39 28.20 9.21
N ASN A 834 19.07 28.06 9.00
CA ASN A 834 18.41 28.56 7.81
C ASN A 834 18.53 30.10 7.69
N SER A 835 18.55 30.83 8.80
CA SER A 835 18.73 32.29 8.79
C SER A 835 20.18 32.73 8.60
N LEU A 836 21.15 32.00 9.15
CA LEU A 836 22.57 32.37 9.10
C LEU A 836 23.28 31.84 7.86
N TRP A 837 22.80 30.77 7.26
CA TRP A 837 23.49 30.13 6.14
C TRP A 837 23.59 31.06 4.92
N PHE A 838 22.49 31.68 4.48
CA PHE A 838 22.55 32.63 3.37
C PHE A 838 23.27 33.93 3.73
N VAL A 839 23.21 34.38 5.00
CA VAL A 839 24.01 35.51 5.49
C VAL A 839 25.49 35.17 5.35
N PHE A 840 25.94 34.04 5.88
CA PHE A 840 27.32 33.56 5.78
C PHE A 840 27.82 33.36 4.35
N LEU A 841 26.97 32.87 3.43
CA LEU A 841 27.30 32.82 2.01
C LEU A 841 27.48 34.22 1.40
N SER A 842 26.71 35.21 1.84
CA SER A 842 26.73 36.59 1.33
C SER A 842 27.76 37.49 2.00
N THR A 843 28.13 37.21 3.26
CA THR A 843 29.13 37.97 4.03
C THR A 843 30.44 38.04 3.25
N PRO A 844 31.06 39.22 3.10
CA PRO A 844 32.30 39.38 2.35
C PRO A 844 33.42 38.45 2.81
N VAL A 845 34.31 38.11 1.88
CA VAL A 845 35.54 37.37 2.17
C VAL A 845 36.46 38.24 3.05
N TRP A 846 37.16 37.64 4.00
CA TRP A 846 38.13 38.34 4.86
C TRP A 846 39.14 39.12 4.03
N ASN A 847 39.23 40.43 4.28
CA ASN A 847 40.18 41.31 3.61
C ASN A 847 41.34 41.65 4.57
N PRO A 848 42.61 41.32 4.22
CA PRO A 848 43.78 41.64 5.05
C PRO A 848 44.00 43.14 5.28
N GLU A 849 43.52 44.03 4.41
CA GLU A 849 43.72 45.48 4.51
C GLU A 849 42.71 46.17 5.45
N LYS A 850 41.53 45.58 5.64
CA LYS A 850 40.42 46.17 6.42
C LYS A 850 40.11 45.47 7.73
N SER A 851 40.74 44.32 8.00
CA SER A 851 40.42 43.49 9.17
C SER A 851 41.48 43.65 10.26
N GLU A 852 41.09 44.10 11.45
CA GLU A 852 41.97 44.23 12.63
C GLU A 852 42.52 42.87 13.15
N HIS A 853 41.94 41.75 12.70
CA HIS A 853 42.22 40.41 13.21
C HIS A 853 42.81 39.51 12.10
N GLN A 854 43.96 38.88 12.39
CA GLN A 854 44.62 37.90 11.52
C GLN A 854 44.11 36.46 11.80
N PRO A 855 43.97 35.60 10.77
CA PRO A 855 43.48 34.23 10.95
C PRO A 855 44.56 33.28 11.49
N HIS A 856 44.30 32.68 12.64
CA HIS A 856 45.05 31.55 13.22
C HIS A 856 44.16 30.30 13.32
N LEU A 857 44.40 29.34 12.42
CA LEU A 857 43.71 28.05 12.44
C LEU A 857 44.08 27.25 13.72
N PRO A 858 43.16 26.41 14.26
CA PRO A 858 41.90 25.97 13.65
C PRO A 858 40.65 26.73 14.13
N PHE A 859 40.76 27.78 14.96
CA PHE A 859 39.59 28.43 15.58
C PHE A 859 39.49 29.96 15.43
N LEU A 860 40.58 30.68 15.12
CA LEU A 860 40.54 32.13 14.96
C LEU A 860 40.56 32.46 13.47
N PHE A 861 39.42 32.76 12.88
CA PHE A 861 39.30 33.25 11.50
C PHE A 861 37.93 33.92 11.31
N THR A 862 37.85 34.80 10.31
CA THR A 862 36.62 35.58 10.03
C THR A 862 36.31 35.66 8.54
N GLY A 863 35.19 36.30 8.18
CA GLY A 863 34.69 36.42 6.82
C GLY A 863 33.76 35.28 6.37
N GLY A 864 33.04 35.54 5.27
CA GLY A 864 32.18 34.57 4.59
C GLY A 864 32.73 34.17 3.22
N LEU A 865 31.83 33.91 2.27
CA LEU A 865 32.17 33.52 0.89
C LEU A 865 31.97 34.65 -0.14
N GLY A 866 31.28 35.73 0.22
CA GLY A 866 31.00 36.87 -0.66
C GLY A 866 30.16 36.54 -1.90
N LEU A 867 29.36 35.48 -1.88
CA LEU A 867 28.63 35.00 -3.06
C LEU A 867 27.52 35.99 -3.48
N PRO A 868 27.37 36.31 -4.78
CA PRO A 868 26.30 37.16 -5.27
C PRO A 868 24.92 36.46 -5.15
N PRO A 869 23.80 37.21 -5.16
CA PRO A 869 22.44 36.67 -4.97
C PRO A 869 22.09 35.46 -5.85
N ARG A 870 22.55 35.46 -7.11
CA ARG A 870 22.40 34.34 -8.06
C ARG A 870 23.06 33.05 -7.55
N SER A 871 24.28 33.13 -7.04
CA SER A 871 25.03 31.99 -6.52
C SER A 871 24.48 31.50 -5.18
N VAL A 872 24.02 32.41 -4.32
CA VAL A 872 23.28 32.06 -3.09
C VAL A 872 21.99 31.33 -3.44
N GLY A 873 21.23 31.82 -4.43
CA GLY A 873 20.05 31.17 -4.97
C GLY A 873 20.32 29.76 -5.51
N LEU A 874 21.41 29.57 -6.27
CA LEU A 874 21.82 28.27 -6.78
C LEU A 874 22.21 27.29 -5.66
N ALA A 875 22.96 27.74 -4.65
CA ALA A 875 23.31 26.92 -3.49
C ALA A 875 22.05 26.45 -2.72
N MET A 876 21.00 27.27 -2.69
CA MET A 876 19.73 26.93 -2.07
C MET A 876 18.82 26.06 -2.96
N ALA A 877 18.94 26.13 -4.28
CA ALA A 877 18.33 25.17 -5.19
C ALA A 877 18.90 23.76 -4.99
N ILE A 878 20.23 23.63 -4.86
CA ILE A 878 20.93 22.36 -4.59
C ILE A 878 20.42 21.73 -3.27
N LEU A 879 20.29 22.54 -2.22
CA LEU A 879 19.71 22.14 -0.91
C LEU A 879 18.32 21.50 -1.07
N GLY A 880 17.46 22.09 -1.89
CA GLY A 880 16.12 21.59 -2.15
C GLY A 880 16.11 20.31 -3.01
N PHE A 881 16.94 20.24 -4.05
CA PHE A 881 17.04 19.06 -4.92
C PHE A 881 17.53 17.82 -4.17
N ILE A 882 18.58 17.95 -3.35
CA ILE A 882 19.06 16.88 -2.46
C ILE A 882 17.93 16.45 -1.51
N GLY A 883 17.22 17.43 -0.91
CA GLY A 883 16.11 17.17 0.01
C GLY A 883 14.97 16.35 -0.60
N ILE A 884 14.51 16.68 -1.82
CA ILE A 884 13.44 15.94 -2.49
C ILE A 884 13.86 14.50 -2.79
N ASN A 885 15.07 14.28 -3.31
CA ASN A 885 15.55 12.92 -3.62
C ASN A 885 15.67 12.05 -2.35
N LEU A 886 16.22 12.60 -1.26
CA LEU A 886 16.29 11.92 0.02
C LEU A 886 14.89 11.65 0.60
N GLN A 887 13.94 12.59 0.49
CA GLN A 887 12.60 12.44 1.04
C GLN A 887 11.72 11.44 0.26
N LEU A 888 11.85 11.37 -1.07
CA LEU A 888 11.06 10.43 -1.89
C LEU A 888 11.63 9.02 -1.88
N PHE A 889 12.95 8.85 -1.95
CA PHE A 889 13.57 7.54 -2.15
C PHE A 889 14.21 6.93 -0.89
N LEU A 890 14.78 7.74 0.00
CA LEU A 890 15.54 7.23 1.14
C LEU A 890 14.72 7.20 2.43
N TYR A 891 13.95 8.27 2.71
CA TYR A 891 13.16 8.40 3.93
C TYR A 891 12.16 7.24 4.16
N PRO A 892 11.30 6.85 3.18
CA PRO A 892 10.34 5.76 3.40
C PRO A 892 11.02 4.42 3.68
N ARG A 893 12.14 4.13 2.99
CA ARG A 893 12.89 2.87 3.14
C ARG A 893 13.57 2.75 4.50
N ILE A 894 14.22 3.81 4.96
CA ILE A 894 14.90 3.82 6.27
C ILE A 894 13.88 3.89 7.41
N SER A 895 12.85 4.74 7.30
CA SER A 895 11.80 4.86 8.34
C SER A 895 11.02 3.55 8.50
N GLY A 896 10.69 2.86 7.41
CA GLY A 896 10.03 1.55 7.46
C GLY A 896 10.89 0.43 8.04
N ARG A 897 12.23 0.53 7.95
CA ARG A 897 13.16 -0.50 8.46
C ARG A 897 13.58 -0.30 9.92
N PHE A 898 13.68 0.96 10.38
CA PHE A 898 14.21 1.28 11.72
C PHE A 898 13.17 1.86 12.69
N GLY A 899 12.00 2.29 12.21
CA GLY A 899 10.97 2.96 13.00
C GLY A 899 11.26 4.45 13.26
N THR A 900 10.20 5.22 13.52
CA THR A 900 10.22 6.69 13.60
C THR A 900 11.28 7.21 14.58
N THR A 901 11.25 6.74 15.82
CA THR A 901 12.14 7.24 16.89
C THR A 901 13.62 6.96 16.63
N LYS A 902 13.97 5.77 16.09
CA LYS A 902 15.39 5.45 15.80
C LYS A 902 15.91 6.24 14.60
N ALA A 903 15.10 6.37 13.54
CA ALA A 903 15.44 7.20 12.38
C ALA A 903 15.61 8.68 12.76
N TRP A 904 14.72 9.20 13.63
CA TRP A 904 14.83 10.55 14.19
C TRP A 904 16.14 10.73 14.97
N ARG A 905 16.42 9.88 15.96
CA ARG A 905 17.64 9.95 16.78
C ARG A 905 18.92 9.88 15.93
N PHE A 906 18.99 8.98 14.95
CA PHE A 906 20.15 8.88 14.05
C PHE A 906 20.36 10.17 13.25
N SER A 907 19.27 10.80 12.76
CA SER A 907 19.36 12.05 12.01
C SER A 907 19.87 13.26 12.80
N LEU A 908 19.72 13.25 14.14
CA LEU A 908 20.20 14.34 14.98
C LEU A 908 21.73 14.45 14.99
N PHE A 909 22.46 13.33 14.83
CA PHE A 909 23.94 13.32 14.76
C PHE A 909 24.49 14.08 13.56
N CYS A 910 23.71 14.25 12.48
CA CYS A 910 24.14 15.01 11.32
C CYS A 910 24.31 16.51 11.60
N PHE A 911 23.53 17.09 12.52
CA PHE A 911 23.56 18.54 12.74
C PHE A 911 24.85 19.04 13.42
N PRO A 912 25.34 18.47 14.54
CA PRO A 912 26.59 18.91 15.15
C PRO A 912 27.78 18.81 14.19
N ILE A 913 27.85 17.74 13.39
CA ILE A 913 28.89 17.53 12.38
C ILE A 913 28.81 18.61 11.30
N ALA A 914 27.62 18.83 10.71
CA ALA A 914 27.45 19.86 9.69
C ALA A 914 27.83 21.25 10.23
N TYR A 915 27.30 21.64 11.40
CA TYR A 915 27.54 22.96 11.99
C TYR A 915 29.00 23.18 12.37
N PHE A 916 29.70 22.15 12.86
CA PHE A 916 31.14 22.25 13.11
C PHE A 916 31.94 22.50 11.82
N LEU A 917 31.52 21.93 10.69
CA LEU A 917 32.18 22.07 9.39
C LEU A 917 31.86 23.38 8.64
N VAL A 918 30.68 23.97 8.83
CA VAL A 918 30.25 25.22 8.14
C VAL A 918 31.33 26.32 8.11
N PRO A 919 31.92 26.77 9.25
CA PRO A 919 32.81 27.92 9.22
C PRO A 919 34.08 27.67 8.41
N TYR A 920 34.58 26.43 8.33
CA TYR A 920 35.78 26.08 7.56
C TYR A 920 35.64 26.32 6.05
N LEU A 921 34.43 26.51 5.52
CA LEU A 921 34.21 26.97 4.14
C LEU A 921 34.86 28.35 3.87
N SER A 922 34.98 29.21 4.90
CA SER A 922 35.70 30.49 4.80
C SER A 922 37.23 30.34 4.69
N VAL A 923 37.77 29.13 4.94
CA VAL A 923 39.21 28.82 4.83
C VAL A 923 39.57 28.13 3.50
N VAL A 924 38.61 27.48 2.83
CA VAL A 924 38.83 26.79 1.53
C VAL A 924 39.36 27.77 0.47
N PRO A 925 40.47 27.46 -0.23
CA PRO A 925 41.03 28.35 -1.27
C PRO A 925 40.11 28.44 -2.50
N SER A 926 40.07 29.61 -3.14
CA SER A 926 39.45 29.76 -4.47
C SER A 926 40.32 29.10 -5.54
N SER A 927 39.69 28.50 -6.55
CA SER A 927 40.43 27.93 -7.70
C SER A 927 40.88 29.01 -8.68
N ASP A 928 40.12 30.10 -8.77
CA ASP A 928 40.53 31.33 -9.46
C ASP A 928 41.46 32.14 -8.55
N SER A 929 42.53 32.68 -9.13
CA SER A 929 43.59 33.45 -8.43
C SER A 929 43.15 34.86 -8.04
N SER A 930 41.87 35.07 -7.79
CA SER A 930 41.27 36.36 -7.43
C SER A 930 41.50 36.65 -5.93
N PRO A 931 42.29 37.68 -5.57
CA PRO A 931 42.62 37.95 -4.18
C PRO A 931 41.40 38.47 -3.39
N PRO A 932 41.35 38.27 -2.06
CA PRO A 932 40.36 38.95 -1.23
C PRO A 932 40.44 40.48 -1.47
N PRO A 933 39.30 41.19 -1.60
CA PRO A 933 37.96 40.81 -1.15
C PRO A 933 37.05 40.14 -2.21
N SER A 934 37.56 39.64 -3.33
CA SER A 934 36.71 39.05 -4.38
C SER A 934 35.90 37.83 -3.90
N PRO A 935 34.68 37.59 -4.44
CA PRO A 935 33.87 36.40 -4.12
C PRO A 935 34.60 35.08 -4.34
N LYS A 936 34.36 34.08 -3.49
CA LYS A 936 34.97 32.75 -3.66
C LYS A 936 34.38 31.99 -4.83
N GLY A 937 35.21 31.68 -5.83
CA GLY A 937 34.89 30.83 -6.98
C GLY A 937 35.67 29.51 -7.02
N GLY A 938 35.25 28.60 -7.91
CA GLY A 938 35.94 27.33 -8.19
C GLY A 938 35.20 26.06 -7.78
N ILE A 939 35.61 24.92 -8.34
CA ILE A 939 34.96 23.62 -8.13
C ILE A 939 35.10 23.15 -6.67
N LEU A 940 36.24 23.43 -6.02
CA LEU A 940 36.53 22.99 -4.66
C LEU A 940 35.57 23.60 -3.62
N ILE A 941 35.24 24.89 -3.73
CA ILE A 941 34.30 25.54 -2.81
C ILE A 941 32.87 25.00 -3.02
N TRP A 942 32.46 24.73 -4.26
CA TRP A 942 31.16 24.11 -4.55
C TRP A 942 31.06 22.67 -4.05
N LEU A 943 32.12 21.86 -4.18
CA LEU A 943 32.17 20.51 -3.59
C LEU A 943 32.08 20.56 -2.06
N ALA A 944 32.77 21.50 -1.42
CA ALA A 944 32.73 21.67 0.04
C ALA A 944 31.33 22.13 0.52
N ILE A 945 30.71 23.09 -0.19
CA ILE A 945 29.31 23.50 0.04
C ILE A 945 28.38 22.29 -0.09
N CYS A 946 28.46 21.54 -1.19
CA CYS A 946 27.64 20.35 -1.41
C CYS A 946 27.84 19.27 -0.34
N GLY A 947 29.07 19.07 0.15
CA GLY A 947 29.37 18.13 1.25
C GLY A 947 28.70 18.52 2.56
N VAL A 948 28.94 19.75 3.03
CA VAL A 948 28.34 20.27 4.29
C VAL A 948 26.82 20.31 4.20
N LEU A 949 26.27 20.76 3.06
CA LEU A 949 24.82 20.78 2.83
C LEU A 949 24.22 19.38 2.75
N SER A 950 24.90 18.40 2.14
CA SER A 950 24.39 17.02 2.09
C SER A 950 24.21 16.44 3.49
N ILE A 951 25.16 16.67 4.41
CA ILE A 951 25.05 16.23 5.80
C ILE A 951 23.89 16.95 6.50
N GLN A 952 23.77 18.29 6.35
CA GLN A 952 22.70 19.07 6.98
C GLN A 952 21.30 18.68 6.45
N VAL A 953 21.17 18.49 5.14
CA VAL A 953 19.91 18.12 4.49
C VAL A 953 19.53 16.68 4.80
N LEU A 954 20.50 15.76 4.92
CA LEU A 954 20.24 14.42 5.43
C LEU A 954 19.62 14.49 6.83
N GLY A 955 20.25 15.21 7.77
CA GLY A 955 19.69 15.44 9.11
C GLY A 955 18.27 15.99 9.06
N ARG A 956 18.04 17.11 8.35
CA ARG A 956 16.73 17.79 8.31
C ARG A 956 15.62 16.93 7.70
N THR A 957 15.93 16.14 6.67
CA THR A 957 14.95 15.36 5.88
C THR A 957 14.36 14.22 6.70
N PHE A 958 15.17 13.65 7.60
CA PHE A 958 14.70 12.63 8.55
C PHE A 958 14.13 13.24 9.83
N ALA A 959 14.70 14.35 10.32
CA ALA A 959 14.29 14.96 11.57
C ALA A 959 12.87 15.57 11.52
N ILE A 960 12.55 16.35 10.48
CA ILE A 960 11.30 17.16 10.44
C ILE A 960 10.02 16.31 10.33
N PRO A 961 9.92 15.30 9.44
CA PRO A 961 8.73 14.45 9.37
C PRO A 961 8.55 13.62 10.65
N SER A 962 9.64 13.05 11.15
CA SER A 962 9.64 12.22 12.36
C SER A 962 9.28 13.03 13.61
N GLN A 963 9.74 14.29 13.72
CA GLN A 963 9.31 15.22 14.77
C GLN A 963 7.80 15.51 14.71
N THR A 964 7.24 15.62 13.50
CA THR A 964 5.79 15.86 13.31
C THR A 964 4.97 14.66 13.79
N ILE A 965 5.44 13.43 13.52
CA ILE A 965 4.83 12.19 14.01
C ILE A 965 4.99 12.08 15.54
N LEU A 966 6.15 12.40 16.10
CA LEU A 966 6.37 12.38 17.55
C LEU A 966 5.47 13.39 18.30
N ILE A 967 5.24 14.58 17.75
CA ILE A 967 4.30 15.57 18.34
C ILE A 967 2.85 15.08 18.27
N ASN A 968 2.48 14.35 17.21
CA ASN A 968 1.16 13.73 17.10
C ASN A 968 0.98 12.63 18.15
N ASN A 969 1.99 11.78 18.29
CA ASN A 969 1.96 10.57 19.11
C ASN A 969 2.23 10.84 20.61
N CYS A 970 2.83 11.99 20.97
CA CYS A 970 2.96 12.42 22.35
C CYS A 970 1.71 13.11 22.91
N SER A 971 0.64 13.31 22.12
CA SER A 971 -0.60 13.90 22.63
C SER A 971 -1.14 13.00 23.75
N PRO A 972 -1.45 13.51 24.95
CA PRO A 972 -1.86 12.67 26.06
C PRO A 972 -3.31 12.19 25.92
N HIS A 973 -4.11 12.86 25.09
CA HIS A 973 -5.48 12.48 24.79
C HIS A 973 -5.92 13.03 23.41
N PRO A 974 -6.74 12.32 22.61
CA PRO A 974 -7.21 12.83 21.31
C PRO A 974 -8.03 14.13 21.39
N SER A 975 -8.80 14.37 22.46
CA SER A 975 -9.61 15.60 22.57
C SER A 975 -8.79 16.90 22.67
N VAL A 976 -7.47 16.79 22.93
CA VAL A 976 -6.53 17.92 22.91
C VAL A 976 -5.52 17.87 21.76
N LEU A 977 -5.65 16.93 20.81
CA LEU A 977 -4.70 16.76 19.70
C LEU A 977 -4.47 18.06 18.91
N GLY A 978 -5.54 18.79 18.58
CA GLY A 978 -5.44 20.11 17.94
C GLY A 978 -4.75 21.18 18.80
N THR A 979 -4.89 21.09 20.13
CA THR A 979 -4.21 21.99 21.09
C THR A 979 -2.73 21.63 21.23
N ILE A 980 -2.37 20.33 21.24
CA ILE A 980 -0.99 19.86 21.23
C ILE A 980 -0.27 20.24 19.93
N HIS A 981 -0.93 20.10 18.78
CA HIS A 981 -0.40 20.62 17.51
C HIS A 981 -0.26 22.15 17.52
N GLY A 982 -1.24 22.88 18.06
CA GLY A 982 -1.16 24.35 18.23
C GLY A 982 -0.02 24.80 19.15
N LEU A 983 0.17 24.14 20.29
CA LEU A 983 1.28 24.37 21.22
C LEU A 983 2.61 23.97 20.59
N GLY A 984 2.70 22.83 19.91
CA GLY A 984 3.91 22.40 19.18
C GLY A 984 4.31 23.36 18.06
N GLN A 985 3.34 23.91 17.32
CA GLN A 985 3.59 24.98 16.35
C GLN A 985 3.98 26.30 17.04
N SER A 986 3.42 26.61 18.20
CA SER A 986 3.79 27.80 18.99
C SER A 986 5.22 27.71 19.50
N VAL A 987 5.61 26.57 20.10
CA VAL A 987 6.98 26.26 20.55
C VAL A 987 7.96 26.30 19.38
N SER A 988 7.61 25.70 18.24
CA SER A 988 8.43 25.76 17.02
C SER A 988 8.56 27.20 16.49
N SER A 989 7.50 28.01 16.57
CA SER A 989 7.53 29.41 16.10
C SER A 989 8.32 30.32 17.04
N ALA A 990 8.24 30.10 18.36
CA ALA A 990 9.12 30.74 19.34
C ALA A 990 10.59 30.40 19.07
N ALA A 991 10.91 29.12 18.81
CA ALA A 991 12.26 28.68 18.45
C ALA A 991 12.75 29.32 17.13
N ARG A 992 11.90 29.39 16.10
CA ARG A 992 12.14 30.09 14.82
C ARG A 992 12.15 31.63 14.94
N THR A 993 11.84 32.19 16.10
CA THR A 993 11.91 33.64 16.38
C THR A 993 13.20 33.95 17.14
N VAL A 994 13.40 33.28 18.28
CA VAL A 994 14.54 33.48 19.18
C VAL A 994 15.86 33.08 18.51
N GLY A 995 15.88 31.95 17.79
CA GLY A 995 17.08 31.41 17.15
C GLY A 995 17.74 32.38 16.15
N PRO A 996 17.06 32.75 15.05
CA PRO A 996 17.56 33.72 14.08
C PRO A 996 17.98 35.06 14.68
N MET A 997 17.24 35.57 15.68
CA MET A 997 17.54 36.83 16.34
C MET A 997 18.84 36.76 17.15
N ILE A 998 18.96 35.79 18.06
CA ILE A 998 20.17 35.59 18.87
C ILE A 998 21.36 35.18 17.98
N GLY A 999 21.12 34.29 17.02
CA GLY A 999 22.14 33.84 16.09
C GLY A 999 22.71 34.97 15.22
N GLY A 1000 21.86 35.89 14.73
CA GLY A 1000 22.32 37.08 14.00
C GLY A 1000 23.22 37.97 14.84
N VAL A 1001 22.87 38.18 16.11
CA VAL A 1001 23.70 38.96 17.07
C VAL A 1001 25.01 38.25 17.40
N ILE A 1002 24.99 36.94 17.69
CA ILE A 1002 26.21 36.16 17.98
C ILE A 1002 27.12 36.08 16.75
N TYR A 1003 26.55 35.93 15.55
CA TYR A 1003 27.31 35.93 14.30
C TYR A 1003 27.94 37.30 14.03
N GLY A 1004 27.21 38.41 14.23
CA GLY A 1004 27.75 39.76 14.16
C GLY A 1004 28.87 40.03 15.18
N PHE A 1005 28.71 39.55 16.42
CA PHE A 1005 29.76 39.60 17.44
C PHE A 1005 30.98 38.76 17.04
N GLY A 1006 30.78 37.56 16.49
CA GLY A 1006 31.83 36.71 15.96
C GLY A 1006 32.61 37.37 14.82
N LEU A 1007 31.93 38.05 13.90
CA LEU A 1007 32.58 38.84 12.83
C LEU A 1007 33.45 39.96 13.43
N ASN A 1008 32.92 40.74 14.38
CA ASN A 1008 33.65 41.83 15.05
C ASN A 1008 34.85 41.35 15.89
N LYS A 1009 34.82 40.13 16.42
CA LYS A 1009 35.90 39.55 17.25
C LYS A 1009 36.85 38.63 16.48
N GLY A 1010 36.73 38.52 15.17
CA GLY A 1010 37.61 37.66 14.35
C GLY A 1010 37.33 36.16 14.47
N VAL A 1011 36.15 35.75 14.95
CA VAL A 1011 35.76 34.35 15.21
C VAL A 1011 34.39 34.04 14.59
N VAL A 1012 34.35 33.87 13.27
CA VAL A 1012 33.10 33.59 12.53
C VAL A 1012 32.50 32.21 12.88
N GLY A 1013 33.33 31.29 13.38
CA GLY A 1013 32.89 29.96 13.83
C GLY A 1013 32.07 29.95 15.12
N LEU A 1014 32.11 31.01 15.93
CA LEU A 1014 31.51 31.04 17.28
C LEU A 1014 30.03 30.62 17.29
N VAL A 1015 29.23 31.20 16.40
CA VAL A 1015 27.79 30.89 16.32
C VAL A 1015 27.53 29.44 15.88
N TRP A 1016 28.37 28.92 14.98
CA TRP A 1016 28.22 27.58 14.42
C TRP A 1016 28.62 26.49 15.42
N TRP A 1017 29.64 26.74 16.24
CA TRP A 1017 29.99 25.83 17.35
C TRP A 1017 28.97 25.88 18.48
N ILE A 1018 28.40 27.06 18.80
CA ILE A 1018 27.26 27.16 19.73
C ILE A 1018 26.06 26.36 19.20
N LEU A 1019 25.75 26.45 17.90
CA LEU A 1019 24.71 25.63 17.27
C LEU A 1019 25.05 24.13 17.30
N SER A 1020 26.31 23.75 17.16
CA SER A 1020 26.78 22.36 17.32
C SER A 1020 26.53 21.85 18.75
N CYS A 1021 26.87 22.64 19.78
CA CYS A 1021 26.56 22.35 21.17
C CYS A 1021 25.04 22.22 21.42
N ILE A 1022 24.22 23.13 20.88
CA ILE A 1022 22.76 23.04 20.96
C ILE A 1022 22.24 21.76 20.26
N GLY A 1023 22.84 21.35 19.14
CA GLY A 1023 22.55 20.08 18.49
C GLY A 1023 22.89 18.87 19.36
N ILE A 1024 24.01 18.90 20.09
CA ILE A 1024 24.38 17.87 21.08
C ILE A 1024 23.38 17.84 22.24
N CYS A 1025 22.95 19.00 22.75
CA CYS A 1025 21.85 19.08 23.72
C CYS A 1025 20.55 18.48 23.16
N GLY A 1026 20.27 18.66 21.86
CA GLY A 1026 19.16 18.00 21.16
C GLY A 1026 19.27 16.47 21.13
N ILE A 1027 20.48 15.93 20.89
CA ILE A 1027 20.75 14.49 20.96
C ILE A 1027 20.51 13.97 22.38
N LEU A 1028 21.01 14.67 23.41
CA LEU A 1028 20.79 14.30 24.82
C LEU A 1028 19.30 14.36 25.20
N ALA A 1029 18.57 15.41 24.79
CA ALA A 1029 17.13 15.52 24.99
C ALA A 1029 16.35 14.39 24.30
N SER A 1030 16.80 13.95 23.12
CA SER A 1030 16.17 12.87 22.35
C SER A 1030 16.12 11.52 23.08
N LEU A 1031 17.03 11.30 24.05
CA LEU A 1031 17.05 10.08 24.89
C LEU A 1031 15.84 10.02 25.84
N PHE A 1032 15.31 11.16 26.24
CA PHE A 1032 14.17 11.28 27.16
C PHE A 1032 12.81 11.32 26.46
N VAL A 1033 12.78 11.48 25.14
CA VAL A 1033 11.56 11.42 24.30
C VAL A 1033 11.19 9.96 24.02
N LYS A 1034 9.90 9.63 24.14
CA LYS A 1034 9.34 8.31 23.81
C LYS A 1034 8.24 8.44 22.76
N GLU A 1035 8.13 7.45 21.88
CA GLU A 1035 6.98 7.30 20.97
C GLU A 1035 5.77 6.88 21.81
N GLY A 1036 4.79 7.77 21.96
CA GLY A 1036 3.52 7.47 22.62
C GLY A 1036 2.53 6.80 21.67
N ASP A 1037 1.43 6.32 22.24
CA ASP A 1037 0.26 5.73 21.54
C ASP A 1037 -0.87 6.77 21.29
N GLY A 1038 -0.76 7.97 21.87
CA GLY A 1038 -1.77 9.02 21.81
C GLY A 1038 -2.75 9.05 22.99
N HIS A 1039 -2.58 8.18 24.00
CA HIS A 1039 -3.47 8.06 25.17
C HIS A 1039 -2.66 7.93 26.48
N GLU A 1040 -1.90 8.97 26.85
CA GLU A 1040 -1.19 9.01 28.14
C GLU A 1040 -2.11 9.36 29.34
N ILE A 1041 -3.30 9.95 29.09
CA ILE A 1041 -4.29 10.31 30.13
C ILE A 1041 -5.70 10.06 29.61
N TRP A 1042 -6.47 9.30 30.39
CA TRP A 1042 -7.90 9.06 30.20
C TRP A 1042 -8.73 10.00 31.10
N LEU A 1043 -9.82 10.57 30.59
CA LEU A 1043 -10.82 11.32 31.36
C LEU A 1043 -12.06 10.46 31.63
N GLU A 1044 -12.88 10.92 32.58
CA GLU A 1044 -14.20 10.34 32.83
C GLU A 1044 -15.11 10.51 31.60
N GLY A 1045 -15.37 9.40 30.91
CA GLY A 1045 -16.15 9.35 29.67
C GLY A 1045 -15.35 9.17 28.38
N ASP A 1046 -14.02 8.98 28.45
CA ASP A 1046 -13.23 8.53 27.30
C ASP A 1046 -13.27 6.99 27.21
N GLU A 1047 -13.81 6.46 26.12
CA GLU A 1047 -13.92 5.00 25.90
C GLU A 1047 -12.60 4.42 25.40
N ASP A 1048 -12.09 3.41 26.10
CA ASP A 1048 -10.82 2.76 25.80
C ASP A 1048 -10.89 1.89 24.53
N GLU A 1049 -10.24 2.34 23.43
CA GLU A 1049 -10.18 1.62 22.14
C GLU A 1049 -9.35 0.31 22.21
N THR A 1050 -8.71 -0.02 23.35
CA THR A 1050 -7.82 -1.19 23.49
C THR A 1050 -8.39 -2.40 24.21
N VAL A 1051 -9.59 -2.30 24.80
CA VAL A 1051 -10.27 -3.41 25.47
C VAL A 1051 -11.63 -3.64 24.81
N PRO A 1052 -11.87 -4.78 24.14
CA PRO A 1052 -13.24 -5.16 23.80
C PRO A 1052 -14.05 -5.28 25.11
N GLU A 1053 -15.23 -4.66 25.21
CA GLU A 1053 -16.09 -4.76 26.42
C GLU A 1053 -16.36 -6.20 26.84
N ALA A 1054 -16.15 -7.19 25.97
CA ALA A 1054 -16.18 -8.62 26.27
C ALA A 1054 -15.39 -9.03 27.53
N ASP A 1055 -14.28 -8.33 27.83
CA ASP A 1055 -13.49 -8.55 29.06
C ASP A 1055 -13.73 -7.52 30.16
N ARG A 1056 -14.60 -6.51 29.95
CA ARG A 1056 -14.97 -5.53 30.99
C ARG A 1056 -15.85 -6.15 32.08
N THR A 1057 -16.67 -7.15 31.77
CA THR A 1057 -17.52 -7.84 32.76
C THR A 1057 -16.74 -8.82 33.65
N ASN A 1058 -15.62 -9.38 33.19
CA ASN A 1058 -14.84 -10.36 33.96
C ASN A 1058 -13.71 -9.74 34.81
N ASN A 1059 -13.26 -8.51 34.52
CA ASN A 1059 -12.08 -7.91 35.19
C ASN A 1059 -12.37 -7.06 36.44
N VAL A 1060 -13.65 -6.80 36.78
CA VAL A 1060 -13.99 -5.96 37.95
C VAL A 1060 -13.88 -6.72 39.28
N GLU A 1061 -14.15 -8.03 39.30
CA GLU A 1061 -14.00 -8.85 40.51
C GLU A 1061 -12.52 -9.17 40.86
N ALA A 1062 -11.59 -8.94 39.94
CA ALA A 1062 -10.17 -9.27 40.11
C ALA A 1062 -9.28 -8.08 40.56
N ARG A 1063 -9.86 -6.90 40.86
CA ARG A 1063 -9.12 -5.68 41.24
C ARG A 1063 -9.77 -4.89 42.37
N HIS A 1064 -10.01 -5.58 43.49
CA HIS A 1064 -10.11 -4.95 44.81
C HIS A 1064 -8.94 -5.38 45.71
#